data_AF-X6GY75-F1
#
_entry.id   AF-X6GY75-F1
#
_cell.length_a   1.000
_cell.length_b   1.000
_cell.length_c   1.000
_cell.angle_alpha   90.00
_cell.angle_beta   90.00
_cell.angle_gamma   90.00
#
_symmetry.space_group_name_H-M   'P 1'
#
loop_
_entity.id
_entity.type
_entity.pdbx_description
1 polymer ?
#
loop_
_entity_poly.entity_id
_entity_poly.type
_entity_poly.pdbx_seq_one_letter_code
_entity_poly.pdbx_strand_id
1 'polypeptide(L)'
;MVARPAAPQRSCNAGEFSPEAKGRVDIKQYYAGGLAFKGIEPVPQSGFRRMGGSWRKGEWRRPLSARAITAPTPTFGPHTGTQTIWSGTVAGTVAAVLASGLAIDAGTATFTIEAFVGGVWVAVGGPFAVKTGTPVTRLAAYAPGQQKAATSLRIRATFSNAGTNVSGLAVSAFFESGTAERPRFVDLTTDQGNTLACFVTAGIADFFTDAGFVGSARIATVTAGMLADLGFYSEGNTIGIFHGQLETVRLFLATSGQLHDWRQDLWPYDPVPSADLGGVYAKTDDVWDIFMRWNNDPQAFITITVNGETTPAVPIKHLGVPVGINSATYPGDWTQWAADIQAALVALPSLGAGVTVAVQNPSGNYNMELIVTFGGALSGEEYELSAIIVSTAEVSALPFHTQIGKTDTEEVFSTIKGWPGEAALVQDRLDYYRIPAVTGAMAMSRIAEYFDLNVDGATDNAARLDKLRSLTNETILHVKDSNNLFIFTDLALYFVPNRTIERNTPLNFVPASEIGAQPNCKPFTLEGEMYYVAINPQGLPFAAQGGKQVLRVTEAVTSATTNFNADPVSLLASHLADNLIRSANQKPATDLDASKGWLMRTDGRLIACQMIRNQDINGYCEWLAAGGGLVREIGIDGKNRLWLAVERAGRTSIELYDTTIYLQDTVNAVPDLAGVITGLAFEDGAELWAKADGYVLGPFACAGGSIALGDAYAAALVGRWIAPRFETMPQVLVTGSDEVVLRPGRIHTLHVNIADTDSIAVGANGEAPEDFELHDTNDQVDAPMPVKTKLLTVTGLLGMMEGTTAVITQKRPGELRVRDIAMGTKL
;
A
#
# COMPACT_ATOMS: atom_id res chain seq x y z
N MET A 1 -10.00 -63.17 8.08
CA MET A 1 -10.31 -61.80 8.51
C MET A 1 -10.62 -61.00 7.25
N VAL A 2 -11.89 -60.71 6.99
CA VAL A 2 -12.31 -60.06 5.73
C VAL A 2 -11.87 -58.59 5.78
N ALA A 3 -11.11 -58.13 4.78
CA ALA A 3 -10.68 -56.74 4.68
C ALA A 3 -11.91 -55.84 4.62
N ARG A 4 -12.12 -55.02 5.65
CA ARG A 4 -13.09 -53.91 5.56
C ARG A 4 -12.54 -52.93 4.52
N PRO A 5 -13.36 -52.43 3.58
CA PRO A 5 -12.93 -51.39 2.64
C PRO A 5 -12.43 -50.18 3.43
N ALA A 6 -11.33 -49.57 2.97
CA ALA A 6 -10.89 -48.28 3.52
C ALA A 6 -11.99 -47.24 3.31
N ALA A 7 -12.17 -46.33 4.27
CA ALA A 7 -13.10 -45.20 4.11
C ALA A 7 -12.65 -44.32 2.91
N PRO A 8 -13.60 -43.70 2.18
CA PRO A 8 -13.35 -43.08 0.88
C PRO A 8 -12.24 -42.02 0.88
N GLN A 9 -11.60 -41.89 -0.29
CA GLN A 9 -10.52 -40.95 -0.61
C GLN A 9 -10.90 -39.51 -0.25
N ARG A 10 -9.99 -38.80 0.41
CA ARG A 10 -10.23 -37.44 0.90
C ARG A 10 -9.36 -36.43 0.16
N SER A 11 -9.99 -35.33 -0.25
CA SER A 11 -9.36 -34.24 -0.99
C SER A 11 -8.48 -33.33 -0.12
N CYS A 12 -8.58 -33.33 1.20
CA CYS A 12 -7.70 -32.49 2.07
C CYS A 12 -7.57 -31.01 1.62
N ASN A 13 -8.61 -30.44 1.00
CA ASN A 13 -8.55 -29.15 0.33
C ASN A 13 -9.12 -27.98 1.14
N ALA A 14 -9.74 -28.23 2.30
CA ALA A 14 -10.35 -27.17 3.13
C ALA A 14 -9.36 -26.48 4.09
N GLY A 15 -8.08 -26.86 4.08
CA GLY A 15 -7.04 -26.25 4.92
C GLY A 15 -7.16 -26.57 6.41
N GLU A 16 -6.49 -25.75 7.23
CA GLU A 16 -6.42 -25.89 8.68
C GLU A 16 -7.65 -25.31 9.36
N PHE A 17 -8.32 -26.13 10.17
CA PHE A 17 -9.42 -25.71 11.02
C PHE A 17 -8.95 -25.41 12.44
N SER A 18 -9.73 -24.60 13.14
CA SER A 18 -9.54 -24.30 14.56
C SER A 18 -9.53 -25.60 15.36
N PRO A 19 -8.64 -25.72 16.37
CA PRO A 19 -8.68 -26.83 17.31
C PRO A 19 -10.05 -27.03 17.98
N GLU A 20 -10.87 -25.98 18.07
CA GLU A 20 -12.23 -26.04 18.62
C GLU A 20 -13.22 -26.78 17.70
N ALA A 21 -12.91 -26.89 16.40
CA ALA A 21 -13.69 -27.71 15.47
C ALA A 21 -13.47 -29.21 15.69
N LYS A 22 -12.55 -29.62 16.59
CA LYS A 22 -12.27 -31.02 16.90
C LYS A 22 -13.55 -31.72 17.38
N GLY A 23 -14.02 -32.72 16.62
CA GLY A 23 -15.25 -33.47 16.92
C GLY A 23 -16.54 -32.90 16.34
N ARG A 24 -16.51 -31.74 15.67
CA ARG A 24 -17.65 -31.14 14.96
C ARG A 24 -17.85 -31.78 13.58
N VAL A 25 -18.16 -33.08 13.58
CA VAL A 25 -18.40 -33.86 12.35
C VAL A 25 -19.62 -33.42 11.55
N ASP A 26 -20.49 -32.60 12.15
CA ASP A 26 -21.61 -31.93 11.50
C ASP A 26 -21.17 -30.88 10.46
N ILE A 27 -19.92 -30.39 10.55
CA ILE A 27 -19.38 -29.47 9.56
C ILE A 27 -19.19 -30.21 8.22
N LYS A 28 -19.86 -29.72 7.17
CA LYS A 28 -19.82 -30.29 5.80
C LYS A 28 -18.40 -30.60 5.30
N GLN A 29 -17.44 -29.73 5.61
CA GLN A 29 -16.05 -29.83 5.16
C GLN A 29 -15.11 -30.50 6.17
N TYR A 30 -15.63 -31.04 7.28
CA TYR A 30 -14.83 -31.57 8.40
C TYR A 30 -13.72 -32.53 7.93
N TYR A 31 -14.05 -33.48 7.06
CA TYR A 31 -13.09 -34.47 6.59
C TYR A 31 -12.21 -34.02 5.41
N ALA A 32 -12.50 -32.86 4.83
CA ALA A 32 -11.66 -32.19 3.85
C ALA A 32 -10.67 -31.21 4.50
N GLY A 33 -10.86 -30.86 5.78
CA GLY A 33 -9.93 -30.04 6.56
C GLY A 33 -8.92 -30.87 7.36
N GLY A 34 -8.07 -30.18 8.11
CA GLY A 34 -7.09 -30.78 9.01
C GLY A 34 -6.88 -29.93 10.27
N LEU A 35 -6.33 -30.56 11.32
CA LEU A 35 -5.91 -29.85 12.53
C LEU A 35 -4.60 -29.07 12.31
N ALA A 36 -3.82 -29.41 11.28
CA ALA A 36 -2.60 -28.71 10.94
C ALA A 36 -2.36 -28.70 9.42
N PHE A 37 -2.10 -27.51 8.87
CA PHE A 37 -1.51 -27.27 7.55
C PHE A 37 -0.33 -26.32 7.74
N LYS A 38 0.80 -26.85 8.21
CA LYS A 38 2.02 -26.08 8.49
C LYS A 38 3.07 -26.37 7.43
N GLY A 39 3.54 -25.34 6.72
CA GLY A 39 4.45 -25.49 5.58
C GLY A 39 3.85 -26.32 4.44
N ILE A 40 2.53 -26.48 4.41
CA ILE A 40 1.78 -27.26 3.44
C ILE A 40 0.59 -26.45 2.98
N GLU A 41 0.31 -26.49 1.68
CA GLU A 41 -0.86 -25.85 1.10
C GLU A 41 -1.78 -26.88 0.44
N PRO A 42 -3.10 -26.67 0.56
CA PRO A 42 -4.07 -27.49 -0.17
C PRO A 42 -3.90 -27.28 -1.68
N VAL A 43 -4.18 -28.33 -2.45
CA VAL A 43 -4.28 -28.27 -3.91
C VAL A 43 -5.76 -28.43 -4.25
N PRO A 44 -6.43 -27.45 -4.88
CA PRO A 44 -7.90 -27.41 -4.96
C PRO A 44 -8.58 -28.70 -5.48
N GLN A 45 -7.97 -29.32 -6.50
CA GLN A 45 -8.46 -30.53 -7.17
C GLN A 45 -7.79 -31.82 -6.70
N SER A 46 -6.88 -31.75 -5.74
CA SER A 46 -6.09 -32.88 -5.25
C SER A 46 -5.93 -32.77 -3.74
N GLY A 47 -4.92 -33.40 -3.15
CA GLY A 47 -4.63 -33.34 -1.72
C GLY A 47 -3.91 -32.06 -1.35
N PHE A 48 -2.62 -32.17 -1.08
CA PHE A 48 -1.80 -31.05 -0.64
C PHE A 48 -0.35 -31.20 -1.11
N ARG A 49 0.40 -30.10 -1.09
CA ARG A 49 1.84 -30.08 -1.36
C ARG A 49 2.56 -29.23 -0.33
N ARG A 50 3.86 -29.45 -0.15
CA ARG A 50 4.69 -28.51 0.61
C ARG A 50 4.58 -27.11 0.01
N MET A 51 4.65 -26.10 0.86
CA MET A 51 4.85 -24.73 0.40
C MET A 51 6.30 -24.55 -0.09
N GLY A 52 6.52 -23.48 -0.84
CA GLY A 52 7.82 -23.08 -1.38
C GLY A 52 8.81 -22.65 -0.30
N GLY A 53 10.07 -22.70 -0.68
CA GLY A 53 11.19 -22.13 0.05
C GLY A 53 11.36 -20.66 -0.27
N SER A 54 12.56 -20.14 -0.03
CA SER A 54 12.86 -18.73 -0.26
C SER A 54 14.35 -18.48 -0.55
N TRP A 55 14.60 -17.53 -1.44
CA TRP A 55 15.93 -17.06 -1.84
C TRP A 55 16.32 -15.82 -1.06
N ARG A 56 17.50 -15.81 -0.43
CA ARG A 56 18.04 -14.58 0.14
C ARG A 56 18.43 -13.60 -0.98
N LYS A 57 17.90 -12.39 -0.93
CA LYS A 57 18.21 -11.28 -1.86
C LYS A 57 19.03 -10.16 -1.21
N GLY A 58 19.09 -10.13 0.11
CA GLY A 58 19.90 -9.20 0.88
C GLY A 58 19.42 -9.11 2.32
N GLU A 59 19.72 -8.00 2.98
CA GLU A 59 19.24 -7.64 4.31
C GLU A 59 18.50 -6.30 4.20
N TRP A 60 17.60 -5.97 5.13
CA TRP A 60 17.12 -4.59 5.23
C TRP A 60 18.02 -3.79 6.16
N ARG A 61 18.16 -2.49 5.85
CA ARG A 61 19.19 -1.64 6.43
C ARG A 61 18.91 -1.27 7.88
N ARG A 62 20.00 -1.19 8.65
CA ARG A 62 19.98 -0.58 9.99
C ARG A 62 19.94 0.96 9.89
N PRO A 63 19.49 1.65 10.95
CA PRO A 63 19.53 3.11 10.98
C PRO A 63 20.90 3.68 10.60
N LEU A 64 20.86 4.71 9.76
CA LEU A 64 22.05 5.42 9.32
C LEU A 64 22.47 6.47 10.35
N SER A 65 23.70 6.36 10.84
CA SER A 65 24.36 7.38 11.65
C SER A 65 25.35 8.18 10.81
N ALA A 66 25.50 9.47 11.12
CA ALA A 66 26.45 10.34 10.43
C ALA A 66 27.89 9.88 10.64
N ARG A 67 28.66 9.77 9.55
CA ARG A 67 30.11 9.56 9.55
C ARG A 67 30.80 10.90 9.34
N ALA A 68 31.64 11.28 10.29
CA ALA A 68 32.43 12.50 10.18
C ALA A 68 33.36 12.43 8.97
N ILE A 69 33.37 13.51 8.18
CA ILE A 69 34.32 13.75 7.09
C ILE A 69 35.27 14.85 7.56
N THR A 70 36.57 14.59 7.50
CA THR A 70 37.62 15.56 7.81
C THR A 70 38.33 16.00 6.53
N ALA A 71 38.87 17.22 6.51
CA ALA A 71 39.55 17.81 5.36
C ALA A 71 38.78 17.76 4.01
N PRO A 72 37.49 18.16 3.96
CA PRO A 72 36.76 18.24 2.69
C PRO A 72 37.41 19.27 1.76
N THR A 73 37.77 18.85 0.55
CA THR A 73 38.46 19.66 -0.46
C THR A 73 37.64 19.67 -1.75
N PRO A 74 36.65 20.58 -1.90
CA PRO A 74 35.92 20.76 -3.15
C PRO A 74 36.78 21.50 -4.20
N THR A 75 36.56 21.22 -5.48
CA THR A 75 37.14 21.97 -6.60
C THR A 75 36.02 22.33 -7.58
N PHE A 76 35.79 23.62 -7.79
CA PHE A 76 34.61 24.12 -8.51
C PHE A 76 34.84 24.40 -10.01
N GLY A 77 36.06 24.22 -10.51
CA GLY A 77 36.39 24.35 -11.93
C GLY A 77 37.20 25.60 -12.26
N PRO A 78 37.38 25.92 -13.55
CA PRO A 78 36.79 25.22 -14.70
C PRO A 78 37.37 23.81 -14.89
N HIS A 79 36.51 22.82 -15.16
CA HIS A 79 36.89 21.43 -15.37
C HIS A 79 36.79 21.03 -16.84
N THR A 80 37.60 20.04 -17.25
CA THR A 80 37.53 19.42 -18.58
C THR A 80 37.87 17.94 -18.46
N GLY A 81 37.14 17.09 -19.19
CA GLY A 81 37.34 15.63 -19.17
C GLY A 81 36.92 14.99 -17.85
N THR A 82 37.63 13.96 -17.41
CA THR A 82 37.40 13.30 -16.11
C THR A 82 38.27 13.93 -15.03
N GLN A 83 37.68 14.48 -13.98
CA GLN A 83 38.38 15.12 -12.87
C GLN A 83 37.86 14.64 -11.51
N THR A 84 38.69 14.74 -10.48
CA THR A 84 38.23 14.66 -9.09
C THR A 84 37.77 16.04 -8.66
N ILE A 85 36.50 16.18 -8.31
CA ILE A 85 35.90 17.48 -7.98
C ILE A 85 35.70 17.67 -6.48
N TRP A 86 35.86 16.60 -5.71
CA TRP A 86 35.77 16.62 -4.26
C TRP A 86 36.52 15.44 -3.67
N SER A 87 37.21 15.65 -2.56
CA SER A 87 37.77 14.60 -1.72
C SER A 87 37.61 14.92 -0.24
N GLY A 88 37.58 13.90 0.61
CA GLY A 88 37.58 14.04 2.06
C GLY A 88 38.11 12.79 2.74
N THR A 89 38.58 12.94 3.97
CA THR A 89 39.08 11.85 4.80
C THR A 89 37.96 11.34 5.70
N VAL A 90 37.89 10.02 5.87
CA VAL A 90 36.94 9.37 6.79
C VAL A 90 37.70 8.35 7.64
N ALA A 91 37.20 8.07 8.84
CA ALA A 91 37.76 7.03 9.70
C ALA A 91 36.65 6.06 10.12
N GLY A 92 36.71 4.83 9.58
CA GLY A 92 35.81 3.73 9.92
C GLY A 92 34.93 3.29 8.76
N THR A 93 33.80 2.65 9.08
CA THR A 93 32.89 2.13 8.06
C THR A 93 32.08 3.24 7.39
N VAL A 94 31.83 3.04 6.10
CA VAL A 94 30.93 3.84 5.26
C VAL A 94 29.92 2.90 4.62
N ALA A 95 28.65 3.20 4.82
CA ALA A 95 27.51 2.51 4.22
C ALA A 95 26.93 3.31 3.05
N ALA A 96 26.83 4.63 3.20
CA ALA A 96 26.25 5.51 2.19
C ALA A 96 26.91 6.89 2.19
N VAL A 97 26.83 7.58 1.06
CA VAL A 97 27.33 8.94 0.84
C VAL A 97 26.28 9.74 0.07
N LEU A 98 25.86 10.88 0.62
CA LEU A 98 24.92 11.80 0.01
C LEU A 98 25.69 12.97 -0.59
N ALA A 99 25.50 13.20 -1.90
CA ALA A 99 25.91 14.42 -2.57
C ALA A 99 24.67 15.30 -2.74
N SER A 100 24.65 16.47 -2.11
CA SER A 100 23.51 17.39 -2.08
C SER A 100 23.81 18.68 -2.84
N GLY A 101 22.79 19.24 -3.48
CA GLY A 101 22.88 20.55 -4.13
C GLY A 101 23.84 20.62 -5.32
N LEU A 102 24.23 19.48 -5.88
CA LEU A 102 25.23 19.41 -6.95
C LEU A 102 24.69 20.00 -8.25
N ALA A 103 25.30 21.08 -8.73
CA ALA A 103 24.93 21.74 -9.99
C ALA A 103 26.14 21.94 -10.92
N ILE A 104 25.86 22.10 -12.21
CA ILE A 104 26.82 22.46 -13.25
C ILE A 104 26.27 23.60 -14.12
N ASP A 105 27.15 24.40 -14.70
CA ASP A 105 26.79 25.57 -15.53
C ASP A 105 26.75 25.30 -17.04
N ALA A 106 27.32 24.18 -17.52
CA ALA A 106 27.35 23.84 -18.93
C ALA A 106 27.36 22.33 -19.21
N GLY A 107 26.54 21.91 -20.18
CA GLY A 107 26.48 20.54 -20.68
C GLY A 107 25.85 19.54 -19.71
N THR A 108 26.38 18.32 -19.72
CA THR A 108 26.04 17.22 -18.81
C THR A 108 27.32 16.67 -18.19
N ALA A 109 27.27 16.24 -16.93
CA ALA A 109 28.38 15.57 -16.29
C ALA A 109 27.92 14.29 -15.58
N THR A 110 28.73 13.24 -15.67
CA THR A 110 28.50 11.96 -14.99
C THR A 110 29.38 11.87 -13.75
N PHE A 111 28.78 11.68 -12.58
CA PHE A 111 29.43 11.66 -11.28
C PHE A 111 29.51 10.25 -10.72
N THR A 112 30.66 9.90 -10.15
CA THR A 112 30.92 8.63 -9.47
C THR A 112 31.45 8.92 -8.06
N ILE A 113 30.83 8.31 -7.05
CA ILE A 113 31.25 8.43 -5.65
C ILE A 113 32.04 7.19 -5.27
N GLU A 114 33.25 7.37 -4.76
CA GLU A 114 34.17 6.29 -4.44
C GLU A 114 34.73 6.41 -3.03
N ALA A 115 34.93 5.27 -2.38
CA ALA A 115 35.60 5.14 -1.09
C ALA A 115 36.92 4.40 -1.26
N PHE A 116 37.96 4.85 -0.55
CA PHE A 116 39.25 4.17 -0.52
C PHE A 116 39.23 3.06 0.53
N VAL A 117 39.21 1.81 0.07
CA VAL A 117 39.05 0.60 0.88
C VAL A 117 40.23 -0.34 0.57
N GLY A 118 41.01 -0.71 1.58
CA GLY A 118 42.10 -1.68 1.42
C GLY A 118 43.15 -1.30 0.36
N GLY A 119 43.41 -0.01 0.15
CA GLY A 119 44.38 0.46 -0.86
C GLY A 119 43.81 0.72 -2.26
N VAL A 120 42.51 0.48 -2.47
CA VAL A 120 41.86 0.63 -3.79
C VAL A 120 40.63 1.53 -3.68
N TRP A 121 40.36 2.33 -4.71
CA TRP A 121 39.12 3.09 -4.83
C TRP A 121 37.98 2.19 -5.30
N VAL A 122 36.92 2.09 -4.50
CA VAL A 122 35.73 1.27 -4.76
C VAL A 122 34.52 2.19 -4.85
N ALA A 123 33.68 2.00 -5.87
CA ALA A 123 32.44 2.77 -6.01
C ALA A 123 31.46 2.46 -4.88
N VAL A 124 30.89 3.51 -4.28
CA VAL A 124 29.86 3.39 -3.22
C VAL A 124 28.48 3.09 -3.81
N GLY A 125 28.28 3.33 -5.10
CA GLY A 125 27.05 3.00 -5.84
C GLY A 125 27.21 3.36 -7.31
N GLY A 126 26.17 3.12 -8.12
CA GLY A 126 26.22 3.44 -9.55
C GLY A 126 26.41 4.93 -9.85
N PRO A 127 26.96 5.29 -11.04
CA PRO A 127 27.18 6.68 -11.44
C PRO A 127 25.86 7.38 -11.79
N PHE A 128 25.80 8.71 -11.67
CA PHE A 128 24.58 9.46 -11.99
C PHE A 128 24.89 10.71 -12.79
N ALA A 129 23.95 11.16 -13.62
CA ALA A 129 24.13 12.31 -14.49
C ALA A 129 23.46 13.57 -13.90
N VAL A 130 24.16 14.69 -13.99
CA VAL A 130 23.62 16.04 -13.74
C VAL A 130 23.68 16.83 -15.05
N LYS A 131 22.58 17.51 -15.36
CA LYS A 131 22.46 18.41 -16.51
C LYS A 131 22.47 19.85 -16.01
N THR A 132 22.84 20.78 -16.88
CA THR A 132 22.76 22.22 -16.58
C THR A 132 21.34 22.61 -16.18
N GLY A 133 21.19 23.47 -15.16
CA GLY A 133 19.91 23.90 -14.63
C GLY A 133 19.71 23.43 -13.19
N THR A 134 18.96 22.34 -12.99
CA THR A 134 18.48 21.93 -11.66
C THR A 134 19.57 21.26 -10.81
N PRO A 135 19.87 21.78 -9.60
CA PRO A 135 20.73 21.11 -8.64
C PRO A 135 20.22 19.71 -8.30
N VAL A 136 21.13 18.76 -8.13
CA VAL A 136 20.81 17.36 -7.87
C VAL A 136 21.26 16.96 -6.47
N THR A 137 20.39 16.25 -5.77
CA THR A 137 20.71 15.56 -4.53
C THR A 137 20.58 14.06 -4.76
N ARG A 138 21.64 13.29 -4.49
CA ARG A 138 21.69 11.85 -4.74
C ARG A 138 22.43 11.11 -3.64
N LEU A 139 21.82 10.02 -3.15
CA LEU A 139 22.44 9.07 -2.22
C LEU A 139 23.09 7.91 -2.98
N ALA A 140 24.38 7.68 -2.78
CA ALA A 140 25.07 6.45 -3.16
C ALA A 140 25.19 5.54 -1.94
N ALA A 141 24.87 4.26 -2.05
CA ALA A 141 24.97 3.34 -0.92
C ALA A 141 25.42 1.95 -1.36
N TYR A 142 26.25 1.32 -0.53
CA TYR A 142 26.48 -0.12 -0.60
C TYR A 142 25.20 -0.86 -0.23
N ALA A 143 25.11 -2.12 -0.61
CA ALA A 143 24.02 -3.00 -0.16
C ALA A 143 23.93 -2.98 1.38
N PRO A 144 22.71 -3.03 1.96
CA PRO A 144 22.53 -3.10 3.41
C PRO A 144 23.40 -4.19 4.06
N GLY A 145 23.99 -3.88 5.21
CA GLY A 145 24.90 -4.78 5.92
C GLY A 145 26.31 -4.90 5.31
N GLN A 146 26.54 -4.40 4.08
CA GLN A 146 27.82 -4.51 3.34
C GLN A 146 28.67 -3.23 3.40
N GLN A 147 28.55 -2.46 4.49
CA GLN A 147 29.36 -1.26 4.73
C GLN A 147 30.86 -1.59 4.76
N LYS A 148 31.69 -0.69 4.22
CA LYS A 148 33.15 -0.93 4.06
C LYS A 148 33.96 0.02 4.92
N ALA A 149 35.02 -0.49 5.55
CA ALA A 149 36.01 0.34 6.24
C ALA A 149 36.79 1.16 5.21
N ALA A 150 36.66 2.48 5.27
CA ALA A 150 37.30 3.41 4.34
C ALA A 150 38.17 4.42 5.08
N THR A 151 39.22 4.91 4.40
CA THR A 151 40.07 5.99 4.93
C THR A 151 39.87 7.31 4.18
N SER A 152 39.27 7.28 2.99
CA SER A 152 39.00 8.48 2.19
C SER A 152 37.79 8.28 1.29
N LEU A 153 37.18 9.39 0.89
CA LEU A 153 36.09 9.48 -0.07
C LEU A 153 36.50 10.45 -1.19
N ARG A 154 36.02 10.21 -2.41
CA ARG A 154 36.13 11.17 -3.50
C ARG A 154 34.92 11.13 -4.41
N ILE A 155 34.68 12.24 -5.11
CA ILE A 155 33.71 12.33 -6.19
C ILE A 155 34.47 12.64 -7.48
N ARG A 156 34.37 11.74 -8.46
CA ARG A 156 34.88 11.95 -9.81
C ARG A 156 33.74 12.36 -10.73
N ALA A 157 33.99 13.35 -11.58
CA ALA A 157 33.04 13.81 -12.58
C ALA A 157 33.68 13.70 -13.98
N THR A 158 32.89 13.28 -14.97
CA THR A 158 33.27 13.32 -16.39
C THR A 158 32.37 14.31 -17.10
N PHE A 159 32.94 15.39 -17.63
CA PHE A 159 32.21 16.51 -18.23
C PHE A 159 32.09 16.34 -19.74
N SER A 160 30.90 16.58 -20.30
CA SER A 160 30.66 16.58 -21.75
C SER A 160 31.31 17.78 -22.45
N ASN A 161 31.47 18.89 -21.72
CA ASN A 161 31.99 20.15 -22.23
C ASN A 161 33.30 20.49 -21.51
N ALA A 162 34.19 21.18 -22.22
CA ALA A 162 35.35 21.81 -21.60
C ALA A 162 34.94 23.11 -20.90
N GLY A 163 35.59 23.43 -19.78
CA GLY A 163 35.38 24.68 -19.07
C GLY A 163 34.16 24.70 -18.13
N THR A 164 33.58 23.54 -17.79
CA THR A 164 32.39 23.46 -16.92
C THR A 164 32.75 23.71 -15.46
N ASN A 165 31.98 24.55 -14.76
CA ASN A 165 32.06 24.76 -13.32
C ASN A 165 31.05 23.89 -12.58
N VAL A 166 31.42 23.47 -11.37
CA VAL A 166 30.56 22.77 -10.42
C VAL A 166 30.22 23.74 -9.30
N SER A 167 28.99 23.68 -8.77
CA SER A 167 28.58 24.52 -7.63
C SER A 167 27.62 23.77 -6.71
N GLY A 168 27.36 24.33 -5.52
CA GLY A 168 26.36 23.87 -4.56
C GLY A 168 26.64 22.53 -3.87
N LEU A 169 27.70 21.81 -4.25
CA LEU A 169 28.02 20.48 -3.74
C LEU A 169 28.32 20.48 -2.24
N ALA A 170 27.46 19.81 -1.47
CA ALA A 170 27.72 19.38 -0.10
C ALA A 170 27.78 17.84 -0.03
N VAL A 171 28.67 17.30 0.79
CA VAL A 171 28.87 15.84 0.91
C VAL A 171 28.71 15.41 2.37
N SER A 172 27.85 14.42 2.58
CA SER A 172 27.64 13.77 3.88
C SER A 172 27.88 12.27 3.75
N ALA A 173 28.52 11.65 4.74
CA ALA A 173 28.72 10.21 4.79
C ALA A 173 27.95 9.59 5.95
N PHE A 174 27.58 8.32 5.82
CA PHE A 174 26.81 7.58 6.81
C PHE A 174 27.35 6.17 6.99
N PHE A 175 27.10 5.59 8.16
CA PHE A 175 27.36 4.19 8.48
C PHE A 175 26.16 3.56 9.16
N GLU A 176 26.05 2.24 9.07
CA GLU A 176 24.94 1.49 9.67
C GLU A 176 25.20 1.23 11.15
N SER A 177 24.22 1.54 11.99
CA SER A 177 24.30 1.44 13.46
C SER A 177 22.93 1.23 14.10
N GLY A 178 22.91 0.73 15.34
CA GLY A 178 21.67 0.49 16.08
C GLY A 178 20.92 -0.77 15.63
N THR A 179 19.71 -0.95 16.17
CA THR A 179 18.81 -2.07 15.85
C THR A 179 18.09 -1.80 14.54
N ALA A 180 17.93 -2.82 13.71
CA ALA A 180 17.19 -2.69 12.46
C ALA A 180 15.69 -2.48 12.76
N GLU A 181 15.12 -1.42 12.22
CA GLU A 181 13.68 -1.14 12.33
C GLU A 181 12.90 -2.00 11.31
N ARG A 182 11.65 -2.34 11.63
CA ARG A 182 10.80 -3.15 10.73
C ARG A 182 10.51 -2.36 9.45
N PRO A 183 10.84 -2.89 8.26
CA PRO A 183 10.65 -2.16 7.02
C PRO A 183 9.16 -2.13 6.62
N ARG A 184 8.84 -1.23 5.69
CA ARG A 184 7.61 -1.26 4.89
C ARG A 184 7.92 -1.60 3.44
N PHE A 185 7.01 -2.33 2.81
CA PHE A 185 7.15 -2.74 1.42
C PHE A 185 6.29 -1.88 0.49
N VAL A 186 6.86 -1.52 -0.65
CA VAL A 186 6.15 -1.00 -1.83
C VAL A 186 6.77 -1.60 -3.08
N ASP A 187 5.94 -2.04 -4.03
CA ASP A 187 6.42 -2.51 -5.34
C ASP A 187 6.40 -1.36 -6.36
N LEU A 188 7.21 -1.49 -7.39
CA LEU A 188 7.14 -0.62 -8.55
C LEU A 188 7.50 -1.40 -9.81
N THR A 189 6.68 -1.27 -10.84
CA THR A 189 7.06 -1.69 -12.19
C THR A 189 7.32 -0.45 -13.03
N THR A 190 8.59 -0.27 -13.39
CA THR A 190 9.03 0.85 -14.23
C THR A 190 8.44 0.79 -15.63
N ASP A 191 8.41 1.92 -16.33
CA ASP A 191 7.93 2.00 -17.72
C ASP A 191 8.72 1.08 -18.68
N GLN A 192 9.96 0.74 -18.31
CA GLN A 192 10.80 -0.21 -19.04
C GLN A 192 10.52 -1.69 -18.69
N GLY A 193 9.59 -1.96 -17.78
CA GLY A 193 9.24 -3.31 -17.33
C GLY A 193 10.15 -3.89 -16.24
N ASN A 194 11.10 -3.12 -15.69
CA ASN A 194 11.85 -3.57 -14.52
C ASN A 194 10.95 -3.55 -13.29
N THR A 195 10.90 -4.65 -12.57
CA THR A 195 10.15 -4.80 -11.32
C THR A 195 11.06 -4.64 -10.13
N LEU A 196 10.68 -3.75 -9.22
CA LEU A 196 11.42 -3.39 -8.03
C LEU A 196 10.61 -3.71 -6.78
N ALA A 197 11.30 -4.25 -5.78
CA ALA A 197 10.85 -4.32 -4.40
C ALA A 197 11.57 -3.23 -3.61
N CYS A 198 10.82 -2.28 -3.05
CA CYS A 198 11.34 -1.21 -2.22
C CYS A 198 11.03 -1.51 -0.75
N PHE A 199 12.07 -1.53 0.07
CA PHE A 199 11.97 -1.65 1.52
C PHE A 199 12.32 -0.32 2.17
N VAL A 200 11.31 0.30 2.78
CA VAL A 200 11.39 1.61 3.43
C VAL A 200 11.64 1.42 4.91
N THR A 201 12.75 1.95 5.41
CA THR A 201 13.07 2.04 6.84
C THR A 201 13.24 3.51 7.24
N ALA A 202 13.45 3.78 8.53
CA ALA A 202 13.60 5.15 9.02
C ALA A 202 14.76 5.86 8.29
N GLY A 203 14.41 6.92 7.54
CA GLY A 203 15.37 7.73 6.83
C GLY A 203 15.82 7.23 5.44
N ILE A 204 15.49 6.01 5.02
CA ILE A 204 16.02 5.45 3.77
C ILE A 204 15.07 4.45 3.12
N ALA A 205 15.02 4.46 1.80
CA ALA A 205 14.39 3.44 0.97
C ALA A 205 15.49 2.66 0.24
N ASP A 206 15.48 1.33 0.34
CA ASP A 206 16.40 0.44 -0.37
C ASP A 206 15.65 -0.37 -1.43
N PHE A 207 16.23 -0.47 -2.62
CA PHE A 207 15.60 -1.07 -3.80
C PHE A 207 16.27 -2.39 -4.18
N PHE A 208 15.44 -3.38 -4.50
CA PHE A 208 15.86 -4.73 -4.86
C PHE A 208 15.18 -5.18 -6.15
N THR A 209 15.91 -6.00 -6.91
CA THR A 209 15.38 -6.84 -7.99
C THR A 209 15.56 -8.31 -7.60
N ASP A 210 15.10 -9.24 -8.43
CA ASP A 210 15.42 -10.66 -8.24
C ASP A 210 16.92 -10.98 -8.27
N ALA A 211 17.74 -10.12 -8.86
CA ALA A 211 19.20 -10.21 -8.82
C ALA A 211 19.82 -9.68 -7.50
N GLY A 212 19.04 -9.00 -6.66
CA GLY A 212 19.48 -8.42 -5.39
C GLY A 212 19.38 -6.89 -5.35
N PHE A 213 20.15 -6.28 -4.45
CA PHE A 213 20.16 -4.83 -4.20
C PHE A 213 20.62 -4.04 -5.44
N VAL A 214 19.89 -2.97 -5.78
CA VAL A 214 20.18 -2.12 -6.95
C VAL A 214 20.37 -0.64 -6.61
N GLY A 215 19.91 -0.14 -5.46
CA GLY A 215 20.10 1.26 -5.09
C GLY A 215 19.35 1.67 -3.83
N SER A 216 19.51 2.95 -3.44
CA SER A 216 18.82 3.53 -2.28
C SER A 216 18.48 4.99 -2.50
N ALA A 217 17.47 5.47 -1.79
CA ALA A 217 17.11 6.89 -1.70
C ALA A 217 17.05 7.36 -0.26
N ARG A 218 17.60 8.54 0.03
CA ARG A 218 17.48 9.18 1.36
C ARG A 218 16.10 9.80 1.48
N ILE A 219 15.42 9.56 2.60
CA ILE A 219 14.11 10.14 2.95
C ILE A 219 14.14 10.65 4.39
N ALA A 220 14.87 11.74 4.63
CA ALA A 220 15.25 12.19 5.98
C ALA A 220 14.10 12.49 6.94
N THR A 221 12.93 12.79 6.40
CA THR A 221 11.70 13.12 7.14
C THR A 221 10.97 11.90 7.66
N VAL A 222 11.22 10.69 7.12
CA VAL A 222 10.57 9.45 7.58
C VAL A 222 11.26 8.94 8.85
N THR A 223 10.48 8.85 9.94
CA THR A 223 10.96 8.38 11.25
C THR A 223 10.48 6.96 11.57
N ALA A 224 11.09 6.30 12.56
CA ALA A 224 10.72 4.94 12.95
C ALA A 224 9.26 4.80 13.41
N GLY A 225 8.73 5.82 14.09
CA GLY A 225 7.34 5.83 14.56
C GLY A 225 6.29 5.87 13.45
N MET A 226 6.66 6.35 12.26
CA MET A 226 5.77 6.43 11.10
C MET A 226 5.67 5.10 10.34
N LEU A 227 6.68 4.23 10.46
CA LEU A 227 6.83 3.04 9.59
C LEU A 227 5.60 2.16 9.59
N ALA A 228 5.06 1.84 10.77
CA ALA A 228 3.90 0.94 10.88
C ALA A 228 2.68 1.42 10.09
N ASP A 229 2.58 2.73 9.82
CA ASP A 229 1.41 3.43 9.30
C ASP A 229 1.63 4.13 7.94
N LEU A 230 2.81 3.97 7.32
CA LEU A 230 3.07 4.53 5.99
C LEU A 230 2.08 4.00 4.93
N GLY A 231 1.53 4.92 4.14
CA GLY A 231 0.82 4.67 2.90
C GLY A 231 1.74 4.86 1.69
N PHE A 232 1.40 4.18 0.59
CA PHE A 232 2.20 4.23 -0.63
C PHE A 232 1.34 4.33 -1.87
N TYR A 233 1.80 5.12 -2.83
CA TYR A 233 1.36 5.12 -4.22
C TYR A 233 2.58 4.87 -5.10
N SER A 234 2.45 4.03 -6.12
CA SER A 234 3.58 3.68 -6.99
C SER A 234 3.10 3.42 -8.41
N GLU A 235 3.67 4.17 -9.36
CA GLU A 235 3.33 4.05 -10.78
C GLU A 235 4.50 4.51 -11.65
N GLY A 236 4.76 3.77 -12.74
CA GLY A 236 5.83 4.06 -13.69
C GLY A 236 7.17 4.20 -12.97
N ASN A 237 7.73 5.41 -12.93
CA ASN A 237 9.01 5.70 -12.29
C ASN A 237 8.90 6.45 -10.96
N THR A 238 7.71 6.49 -10.35
CA THR A 238 7.43 7.35 -9.18
C THR A 238 6.83 6.54 -8.03
N ILE A 239 7.29 6.81 -6.81
CA ILE A 239 6.73 6.31 -5.56
C ILE A 239 6.40 7.51 -4.67
N GLY A 240 5.14 7.67 -4.28
CA GLY A 240 4.71 8.57 -3.22
C GLY A 240 4.70 7.86 -1.87
N ILE A 241 5.24 8.51 -0.84
CA ILE A 241 5.25 8.04 0.55
C ILE A 241 4.39 9.00 1.38
N PHE A 242 3.34 8.46 1.99
CA PHE A 242 2.28 9.20 2.65
C PHE A 242 2.21 8.85 4.13
N HIS A 243 1.92 9.84 4.97
CA HIS A 243 1.62 9.69 6.39
C HIS A 243 1.04 10.99 6.94
N GLY A 244 0.15 10.92 7.93
CA GLY A 244 -0.57 12.09 8.48
C GLY A 244 0.32 13.25 8.98
N GLN A 245 1.56 12.94 9.36
CA GLN A 245 2.56 13.90 9.88
C GLN A 245 3.75 14.13 8.93
N LEU A 246 3.68 13.61 7.70
CA LEU A 246 4.74 13.68 6.72
C LEU A 246 4.25 14.50 5.53
N GLU A 247 4.89 15.64 5.26
CA GLU A 247 4.73 16.27 3.95
C GLU A 247 5.15 15.26 2.88
N THR A 248 4.20 14.89 2.02
CA THR A 248 4.30 13.71 1.18
C THR A 248 5.57 13.74 0.36
N VAL A 249 6.38 12.70 0.51
CA VAL A 249 7.67 12.59 -0.18
C VAL A 249 7.46 11.83 -1.48
N ARG A 250 7.99 12.36 -2.58
CA ARG A 250 8.04 11.67 -3.86
C ARG A 250 9.45 11.17 -4.12
N LEU A 251 9.58 9.86 -4.34
CA LEU A 251 10.76 9.24 -4.90
C LEU A 251 10.56 9.02 -6.39
N PHE A 252 11.54 9.37 -7.21
CA PHE A 252 11.46 9.12 -8.64
C PHE A 252 12.78 8.63 -9.22
N LEU A 253 12.67 7.72 -10.19
CA LEU A 253 13.81 7.20 -10.93
C LEU A 253 14.17 8.19 -12.04
N ALA A 254 15.23 8.96 -11.84
CA ALA A 254 15.54 10.09 -12.72
C ALA A 254 16.10 9.67 -14.08
N THR A 255 16.78 8.52 -14.14
CA THR A 255 17.33 7.98 -15.38
C THR A 255 16.77 6.59 -15.62
N SER A 256 15.87 6.47 -16.60
CA SER A 256 15.23 5.21 -16.97
C SER A 256 16.29 4.15 -17.32
N GLY A 257 16.19 2.97 -16.70
CA GLY A 257 17.14 1.86 -16.83
C GLY A 257 18.36 1.92 -15.89
N GLN A 258 18.61 3.04 -15.21
CA GLN A 258 19.61 3.13 -14.15
C GLN A 258 18.96 3.00 -12.77
N LEU A 259 18.68 1.77 -12.36
CA LEU A 259 17.91 1.43 -11.14
C LEU A 259 18.53 1.95 -9.82
N HIS A 260 19.71 2.56 -9.87
CA HIS A 260 20.41 3.19 -8.74
C HIS A 260 20.29 4.74 -8.69
N ASP A 261 19.70 5.40 -9.69
CA ASP A 261 19.57 6.87 -9.79
C ASP A 261 18.21 7.36 -9.25
N TRP A 262 17.95 7.03 -8.00
CA TRP A 262 16.77 7.49 -7.27
C TRP A 262 16.97 8.89 -6.70
N ARG A 263 15.95 9.74 -6.87
CA ARG A 263 15.91 11.11 -6.36
C ARG A 263 14.67 11.32 -5.53
N GLN A 264 14.69 12.37 -4.72
CA GLN A 264 13.56 12.77 -3.89
C GLN A 264 13.20 14.24 -4.13
N ASP A 265 11.92 14.52 -4.05
CA ASP A 265 11.33 15.84 -3.90
C ASP A 265 9.98 15.71 -3.18
N LEU A 266 9.21 16.80 -3.15
CA LEU A 266 7.87 16.80 -2.54
C LEU A 266 6.83 16.38 -3.58
N TRP A 267 5.80 15.69 -3.10
CA TRP A 267 4.63 15.38 -3.92
C TRP A 267 3.94 16.69 -4.32
N PRO A 268 3.74 16.94 -5.63
CA PRO A 268 3.20 18.22 -6.08
C PRO A 268 1.69 18.23 -5.87
N TYR A 269 1.21 18.95 -4.86
CA TYR A 269 -0.19 19.30 -4.72
C TYR A 269 -0.40 20.70 -5.32
N ASP A 270 -1.19 20.83 -6.37
CA ASP A 270 -1.35 22.13 -7.05
C ASP A 270 -2.75 22.35 -7.66
N PRO A 271 -3.61 23.21 -7.08
CA PRO A 271 -3.51 23.80 -5.74
C PRO A 271 -3.88 22.79 -4.66
N VAL A 272 -3.60 23.10 -3.38
CA VAL A 272 -4.18 22.36 -2.25
C VAL A 272 -5.64 22.80 -2.08
N PRO A 273 -6.61 21.87 -1.90
CA PRO A 273 -8.00 22.24 -1.70
C PRO A 273 -8.18 22.97 -0.36
N SER A 274 -9.10 23.93 -0.31
CA SER A 274 -9.46 24.68 0.90
C SER A 274 -10.90 24.39 1.33
N ALA A 275 -11.16 24.41 2.64
CA ALA A 275 -12.49 24.20 3.20
C ALA A 275 -12.67 24.94 4.53
N ASP A 276 -13.92 25.19 4.91
CA ASP A 276 -14.25 25.68 6.25
C ASP A 276 -14.07 24.55 7.27
N LEU A 277 -13.10 24.72 8.19
CA LEU A 277 -12.79 23.81 9.28
C LEU A 277 -13.13 24.41 10.67
N GLY A 278 -13.99 25.43 10.71
CA GLY A 278 -14.45 26.10 11.93
C GLY A 278 -13.55 27.26 12.41
N GLY A 279 -12.75 27.83 11.50
CA GLY A 279 -11.90 28.99 11.75
C GLY A 279 -12.61 30.34 11.61
N VAL A 280 -11.84 31.42 11.71
CA VAL A 280 -12.30 32.78 11.37
C VAL A 280 -11.65 33.18 10.06
N TYR A 281 -12.47 33.44 9.05
CA TYR A 281 -12.02 33.66 7.67
C TYR A 281 -12.19 35.11 7.24
N ALA A 282 -11.28 35.56 6.38
CA ALA A 282 -11.46 36.81 5.68
C ALA A 282 -12.61 36.65 4.67
N LYS A 283 -13.51 37.63 4.66
CA LYS A 283 -14.67 37.67 3.76
C LYS A 283 -14.51 38.86 2.85
N THR A 284 -14.72 38.63 1.57
CA THR A 284 -14.81 39.68 0.55
C THR A 284 -16.28 39.99 0.30
N ASP A 285 -16.62 41.27 0.19
CA ASP A 285 -17.97 41.70 -0.14
C ASP A 285 -18.28 41.38 -1.61
N ASP A 286 -19.52 41.01 -1.90
CA ASP A 286 -19.99 40.86 -3.28
C ASP A 286 -20.47 42.21 -3.80
N VAL A 287 -20.01 42.64 -4.98
CA VAL A 287 -20.32 43.96 -5.55
C VAL A 287 -20.82 43.83 -6.97
N TRP A 288 -21.99 44.44 -7.21
CA TRP A 288 -22.64 44.52 -8.50
C TRP A 288 -22.87 45.97 -8.89
N ASP A 289 -22.55 46.29 -10.14
CA ASP A 289 -22.78 47.62 -10.70
C ASP A 289 -23.97 47.52 -11.66
N ILE A 290 -25.02 48.29 -11.39
CA ILE A 290 -26.18 48.43 -12.26
C ILE A 290 -26.00 49.72 -13.05
N PHE A 291 -25.55 49.56 -14.29
CA PHE A 291 -25.32 50.69 -15.15
C PHE A 291 -26.58 51.04 -15.95
N MET A 292 -27.00 52.29 -15.82
CA MET A 292 -28.23 52.81 -16.37
C MET A 292 -27.96 53.79 -17.49
N ARG A 293 -28.73 53.70 -18.58
CA ARG A 293 -28.72 54.65 -19.70
C ARG A 293 -30.13 55.01 -20.11
N TRP A 294 -30.32 56.25 -20.55
CA TRP A 294 -31.60 56.77 -21.02
C TRP A 294 -31.42 57.81 -22.12
N ASN A 295 -32.49 58.18 -22.82
CA ASN A 295 -32.45 59.17 -23.90
C ASN A 295 -33.22 60.47 -23.59
N ASN A 296 -34.31 60.38 -22.82
CA ASN A 296 -35.21 61.49 -22.51
C ASN A 296 -35.39 61.66 -20.98
N ASP A 297 -36.59 62.00 -20.53
CA ASP A 297 -36.95 62.14 -19.11
C ASP A 297 -38.11 61.20 -18.68
N PRO A 298 -38.04 59.88 -18.94
CA PRO A 298 -39.12 58.97 -18.57
C PRO A 298 -39.11 58.70 -17.06
N GLN A 299 -40.28 58.35 -16.50
CA GLN A 299 -40.36 57.79 -15.15
C GLN A 299 -39.76 56.38 -15.15
N ALA A 300 -38.77 56.14 -14.29
CA ALA A 300 -38.07 54.87 -14.15
C ALA A 300 -38.46 54.14 -12.86
N PHE A 301 -38.90 52.90 -13.00
CA PHE A 301 -39.19 51.97 -11.91
C PHE A 301 -38.30 50.75 -12.10
N ILE A 302 -37.43 50.48 -11.13
CA ILE A 302 -36.50 49.35 -11.17
C ILE A 302 -37.02 48.23 -10.29
N THR A 303 -36.88 47.01 -10.79
CA THR A 303 -37.06 45.78 -10.04
C THR A 303 -35.73 45.03 -10.06
N ILE A 304 -35.28 44.55 -8.90
CA ILE A 304 -34.04 43.79 -8.75
C ILE A 304 -34.41 42.39 -8.27
N THR A 305 -33.83 41.37 -8.90
CA THR A 305 -33.95 39.98 -8.50
C THR A 305 -32.60 39.48 -7.99
N VAL A 306 -32.56 38.97 -6.77
CA VAL A 306 -31.37 38.37 -6.15
C VAL A 306 -31.67 36.93 -5.77
N ASN A 307 -30.89 35.96 -6.26
CA ASN A 307 -31.08 34.52 -6.00
C ASN A 307 -32.53 34.03 -6.19
N GLY A 308 -33.23 34.58 -7.20
CA GLY A 308 -34.64 34.26 -7.50
C GLY A 308 -35.69 35.04 -6.70
N GLU A 309 -35.31 35.83 -5.69
CA GLU A 309 -36.21 36.71 -4.94
C GLU A 309 -36.26 38.11 -5.57
N THR A 310 -37.46 38.65 -5.79
CA THR A 310 -37.65 39.88 -6.57
C THR A 310 -38.22 41.01 -5.72
N THR A 311 -37.60 42.18 -5.76
CA THR A 311 -38.10 43.37 -5.06
C THR A 311 -39.39 43.89 -5.68
N PRO A 312 -40.25 44.61 -4.93
CA PRO A 312 -41.25 45.47 -5.54
C PRO A 312 -40.62 46.47 -6.51
N ALA A 313 -41.39 46.96 -7.48
CA ALA A 313 -40.93 48.01 -8.39
C ALA A 313 -40.69 49.33 -7.63
N VAL A 314 -39.45 49.81 -7.62
CA VAL A 314 -39.02 51.02 -6.89
C VAL A 314 -38.90 52.20 -7.86
N PRO A 315 -39.76 53.22 -7.79
CA PRO A 315 -39.64 54.40 -8.64
C PRO A 315 -38.61 55.40 -8.12
N ILE A 316 -37.97 56.13 -9.05
CA ILE A 316 -37.28 57.39 -8.73
C ILE A 316 -38.31 58.48 -8.39
N LYS A 317 -38.06 59.21 -7.30
CA LYS A 317 -39.03 60.19 -6.75
C LYS A 317 -38.38 61.54 -6.48
N HIS A 318 -39.24 62.55 -6.38
CA HIS A 318 -38.94 63.85 -5.79
C HIS A 318 -40.05 64.16 -4.78
N LEU A 319 -39.70 64.42 -3.51
CA LEU A 319 -40.66 64.67 -2.42
C LEU A 319 -41.77 63.59 -2.30
N GLY A 320 -41.40 62.32 -2.52
CA GLY A 320 -42.31 61.17 -2.39
C GLY A 320 -43.19 60.88 -3.63
N VAL A 321 -43.10 61.69 -4.68
CA VAL A 321 -43.86 61.50 -5.93
C VAL A 321 -42.94 60.99 -7.04
N PRO A 322 -43.31 59.96 -7.82
CA PRO A 322 -42.53 59.50 -8.97
C PRO A 322 -42.30 60.61 -10.01
N VAL A 323 -41.05 60.81 -10.41
CA VAL A 323 -40.65 61.84 -11.40
C VAL A 323 -39.82 61.22 -12.53
N GLY A 324 -39.57 62.01 -13.57
CA GLY A 324 -38.67 61.60 -14.64
C GLY A 324 -37.21 61.50 -14.16
N ILE A 325 -36.46 60.57 -14.74
CA ILE A 325 -35.08 60.23 -14.37
C ILE A 325 -34.07 61.40 -14.50
N ASN A 326 -34.38 62.41 -15.30
CA ASN A 326 -33.54 63.58 -15.57
C ASN A 326 -34.35 64.87 -15.69
N SER A 327 -35.38 65.02 -14.85
CA SER A 327 -36.34 66.12 -15.02
C SER A 327 -35.75 67.47 -14.69
N ALA A 328 -35.86 68.41 -15.63
CA ALA A 328 -35.36 69.77 -15.47
C ALA A 328 -36.16 70.59 -14.43
N THR A 329 -37.41 70.18 -14.15
CA THR A 329 -38.32 70.88 -13.22
C THR A 329 -38.29 70.29 -11.82
N TYR A 330 -38.24 68.96 -11.70
CA TYR A 330 -38.15 68.23 -10.44
C TYR A 330 -37.13 67.11 -10.58
N PRO A 331 -35.82 67.38 -10.40
CA PRO A 331 -34.79 66.38 -10.63
C PRO A 331 -35.01 65.17 -9.72
N GLY A 332 -34.93 63.98 -10.31
CA GLY A 332 -34.99 62.73 -9.57
C GLY A 332 -33.86 62.64 -8.55
N ASP A 333 -34.18 62.29 -7.31
CA ASP A 333 -33.20 62.13 -6.26
C ASP A 333 -32.59 60.74 -6.31
N TRP A 334 -31.43 60.63 -6.96
CA TRP A 334 -30.71 59.37 -7.10
C TRP A 334 -30.23 58.80 -5.78
N THR A 335 -29.82 59.66 -4.84
CA THR A 335 -29.36 59.22 -3.52
C THR A 335 -30.52 58.63 -2.72
N GLN A 336 -31.68 59.28 -2.76
CA GLN A 336 -32.89 58.75 -2.15
C GLN A 336 -33.40 57.50 -2.87
N TRP A 337 -33.26 57.42 -4.20
CA TRP A 337 -33.64 56.23 -4.95
C TRP A 337 -32.76 55.02 -4.59
N ALA A 338 -31.44 55.23 -4.47
CA ALA A 338 -30.53 54.20 -3.97
C ALA A 338 -30.93 53.73 -2.55
N ALA A 339 -31.27 54.67 -1.64
CA ALA A 339 -31.76 54.32 -0.30
C ALA A 339 -33.09 53.54 -0.32
N ASP A 340 -34.04 53.90 -1.20
CA ASP A 340 -35.31 53.19 -1.38
C ASP A 340 -35.08 51.78 -1.95
N ILE A 341 -34.15 51.62 -2.90
CA ILE A 341 -33.74 50.32 -3.47
C ILE A 341 -33.06 49.47 -2.39
N GLN A 342 -32.16 50.06 -1.60
CA GLN A 342 -31.50 49.38 -0.49
C GLN A 342 -32.54 48.86 0.51
N ALA A 343 -33.52 49.67 0.89
CA ALA A 343 -34.59 49.25 1.79
C ALA A 343 -35.42 48.09 1.21
N ALA A 344 -35.68 48.11 -0.11
CA ALA A 344 -36.39 47.03 -0.79
C ALA A 344 -35.58 45.73 -0.84
N LEU A 345 -34.26 45.80 -1.04
CA LEU A 345 -33.36 44.64 -1.00
C LEU A 345 -33.22 44.08 0.43
N VAL A 346 -33.09 44.93 1.44
CA VAL A 346 -33.03 44.53 2.86
C VAL A 346 -34.33 43.86 3.31
N ALA A 347 -35.46 44.19 2.70
CA ALA A 347 -36.75 43.59 2.99
C ALA A 347 -36.96 42.21 2.33
N LEU A 348 -36.03 41.75 1.47
CA LEU A 348 -36.09 40.40 0.91
C LEU A 348 -35.85 39.35 2.02
N PRO A 349 -36.61 38.23 2.04
CA PRO A 349 -36.48 37.20 3.06
C PRO A 349 -35.07 36.64 3.25
N SER A 350 -34.27 36.56 2.17
CA SER A 350 -32.94 35.95 2.18
C SER A 350 -31.78 36.89 2.56
N LEU A 351 -31.92 38.21 2.48
CA LEU A 351 -30.79 39.16 2.59
C LEU A 351 -30.74 39.91 3.93
N GLY A 352 -31.85 40.45 4.44
CA GLY A 352 -31.83 41.24 5.68
C GLY A 352 -30.83 42.41 5.67
N ALA A 353 -30.31 42.79 6.83
CA ALA A 353 -29.36 43.92 6.96
C ALA A 353 -27.94 43.53 6.51
N GLY A 354 -27.32 44.35 5.66
CA GLY A 354 -25.96 44.11 5.12
C GLY A 354 -25.77 44.57 3.68
N VAL A 355 -26.86 44.73 2.94
CA VAL A 355 -26.85 45.30 1.58
C VAL A 355 -26.75 46.83 1.65
N THR A 356 -25.87 47.41 0.85
CA THR A 356 -25.79 48.86 0.62
C THR A 356 -25.93 49.17 -0.86
N VAL A 357 -26.57 50.30 -1.18
CA VAL A 357 -26.69 50.78 -2.55
C VAL A 357 -26.15 52.20 -2.62
N ALA A 358 -25.12 52.42 -3.41
CA ALA A 358 -24.49 53.71 -3.62
C ALA A 358 -24.69 54.20 -5.06
N VAL A 359 -24.74 55.52 -5.25
CA VAL A 359 -24.81 56.13 -6.58
C VAL A 359 -23.41 56.56 -7.01
N GLN A 360 -23.04 56.24 -8.24
CA GLN A 360 -21.83 56.72 -8.88
C GLN A 360 -22.18 57.46 -10.18
N ASN A 361 -21.53 58.60 -10.40
CA ASN A 361 -21.67 59.41 -11.62
C ASN A 361 -20.56 59.05 -12.63
N PRO A 362 -20.81 58.16 -13.60
CA PRO A 362 -19.86 57.89 -14.67
C PRO A 362 -19.69 59.09 -15.59
N SER A 363 -18.55 59.22 -16.25
CA SER A 363 -18.33 60.28 -17.25
C SER A 363 -19.29 60.11 -18.44
N GLY A 364 -20.09 61.13 -18.77
CA GLY A 364 -21.03 61.10 -19.88
C GLY A 364 -22.28 61.93 -19.60
N ASN A 365 -23.18 62.02 -20.58
CA ASN A 365 -24.52 62.54 -20.40
C ASN A 365 -25.52 61.37 -20.49
N TYR A 366 -26.60 61.43 -19.70
CA TYR A 366 -27.70 60.45 -19.68
C TYR A 366 -27.31 59.03 -19.22
N ASN A 367 -26.42 58.94 -18.24
CA ASN A 367 -26.01 57.70 -17.60
C ASN A 367 -25.84 57.87 -16.07
N MET A 368 -26.05 56.79 -15.35
CA MET A 368 -25.83 56.69 -13.89
C MET A 368 -25.48 55.25 -13.55
N GLU A 369 -24.77 55.06 -12.45
CA GLU A 369 -24.41 53.74 -11.95
C GLU A 369 -24.89 53.59 -10.51
N LEU A 370 -25.52 52.44 -10.21
CA LEU A 370 -25.87 52.04 -8.86
C LEU A 370 -24.97 50.88 -8.45
N ILE A 371 -24.18 51.06 -7.40
CA ILE A 371 -23.30 50.04 -6.86
C ILE A 371 -24.03 49.36 -5.71
N VAL A 372 -24.37 48.09 -5.89
CA VAL A 372 -24.96 47.24 -4.87
C VAL A 372 -23.84 46.42 -4.23
N THR A 373 -23.62 46.61 -2.93
CA THR A 373 -22.61 45.87 -2.16
C THR A 373 -23.28 45.03 -1.09
N PHE A 374 -23.05 43.71 -1.14
CA PHE A 374 -23.44 42.75 -0.12
C PHE A 374 -22.30 42.62 0.89
N GLY A 375 -22.43 43.33 2.02
CA GLY A 375 -21.38 43.42 3.04
C GLY A 375 -21.85 43.00 4.43
N GLY A 376 -20.93 43.09 5.40
CA GLY A 376 -21.18 42.74 6.80
C GLY A 376 -21.55 41.26 6.97
N ALA A 377 -22.80 40.98 7.32
CA ALA A 377 -23.28 39.61 7.49
C ALA A 377 -23.42 38.84 6.16
N LEU A 378 -23.54 39.57 5.05
CA LEU A 378 -23.69 39.03 3.70
C LEU A 378 -22.36 38.91 2.95
N SER A 379 -21.24 39.32 3.57
CA SER A 379 -19.92 39.13 2.99
C SER A 379 -19.55 37.64 2.92
N GLY A 380 -18.82 37.27 1.88
CA GLY A 380 -18.22 35.96 1.74
C GLY A 380 -19.01 34.92 0.94
N GLU A 381 -20.09 35.33 0.29
CA GLU A 381 -20.90 34.53 -0.63
C GLU A 381 -21.09 35.27 -1.96
N GLU A 382 -21.25 34.51 -3.05
CA GLU A 382 -21.57 35.05 -4.38
C GLU A 382 -23.10 35.12 -4.54
N TYR A 383 -23.62 36.28 -4.96
CA TYR A 383 -25.05 36.47 -5.21
C TYR A 383 -25.32 36.60 -6.71
N GLU A 384 -26.39 35.94 -7.19
CA GLU A 384 -26.88 36.17 -8.55
C GLU A 384 -27.82 37.38 -8.55
N LEU A 385 -27.44 38.47 -9.22
CA LEU A 385 -28.23 39.69 -9.32
C LEU A 385 -28.65 39.98 -10.77
N SER A 386 -29.93 40.29 -10.95
CA SER A 386 -30.45 40.87 -12.19
C SER A 386 -31.32 42.10 -11.89
N ALA A 387 -31.39 43.03 -12.84
CA ALA A 387 -32.12 44.29 -12.68
C ALA A 387 -32.86 44.63 -13.98
N ILE A 388 -34.13 45.02 -13.88
CA ILE A 388 -34.98 45.37 -15.03
C ILE A 388 -35.74 46.65 -14.74
N ILE A 389 -35.85 47.52 -15.75
CA ILE A 389 -36.77 48.66 -15.73
C ILE A 389 -38.13 48.22 -16.24
N VAL A 390 -39.15 48.33 -15.40
CA VAL A 390 -40.51 47.81 -15.70
C VAL A 390 -41.47 48.88 -16.20
N SER A 391 -41.13 50.17 -16.06
CA SER A 391 -42.03 51.29 -16.40
C SER A 391 -41.91 51.79 -17.84
N THR A 392 -40.79 51.55 -18.52
CA THR A 392 -40.50 52.13 -19.83
C THR A 392 -39.41 51.34 -20.56
N ALA A 393 -39.44 51.36 -21.89
CA ALA A 393 -38.37 50.84 -22.73
C ALA A 393 -37.27 51.88 -23.06
N GLU A 394 -37.45 53.14 -22.64
CA GLU A 394 -36.51 54.23 -22.89
C GLU A 394 -35.32 54.29 -21.92
N VAL A 395 -35.33 53.44 -20.88
CA VAL A 395 -34.26 53.30 -19.89
C VAL A 395 -33.80 51.85 -19.87
N SER A 396 -32.50 51.63 -19.97
CA SER A 396 -31.88 50.31 -19.78
C SER A 396 -31.19 50.26 -18.43
N ALA A 397 -31.32 49.15 -17.71
CA ALA A 397 -30.49 48.79 -16.56
C ALA A 397 -29.68 47.54 -16.94
N LEU A 398 -28.36 47.64 -16.90
CA LEU A 398 -27.46 46.52 -17.17
C LEU A 398 -26.66 46.22 -15.91
N PRO A 399 -26.99 45.14 -15.16
CA PRO A 399 -26.17 44.68 -14.06
C PRO A 399 -24.91 43.99 -14.60
N PHE A 400 -23.76 44.26 -13.99
CA PHE A 400 -22.55 43.47 -14.16
C PHE A 400 -21.83 43.30 -12.83
N HIS A 401 -21.19 42.15 -12.69
CA HIS A 401 -20.55 41.71 -11.46
C HIS A 401 -19.12 42.25 -11.40
N THR A 402 -18.82 43.14 -10.44
CA THR A 402 -17.52 43.82 -10.35
C THR A 402 -16.59 43.19 -9.32
N GLN A 403 -17.14 42.59 -8.27
CA GLN A 403 -16.36 41.85 -7.26
C GLN A 403 -17.15 40.65 -6.77
N ILE A 404 -16.55 39.46 -6.84
CA ILE A 404 -17.17 38.22 -6.34
C ILE A 404 -16.94 38.14 -4.83
N GLY A 405 -18.04 38.03 -4.08
CA GLY A 405 -18.01 37.74 -2.65
C GLY A 405 -17.51 36.32 -2.42
N LYS A 406 -16.47 36.19 -1.60
CA LYS A 406 -15.89 34.89 -1.27
C LYS A 406 -15.34 34.86 0.15
N THR A 407 -15.39 33.67 0.73
CA THR A 407 -14.76 33.37 2.02
C THR A 407 -13.43 32.67 1.75
N ASP A 408 -12.32 33.32 2.13
CA ASP A 408 -11.00 32.71 2.00
C ASP A 408 -10.82 31.66 3.11
N THR A 409 -11.14 30.43 2.77
CA THR A 409 -11.05 29.27 3.67
C THR A 409 -9.60 28.79 3.85
N GLU A 410 -9.38 27.85 4.77
CA GLU A 410 -8.04 27.32 5.05
C GLU A 410 -7.75 26.03 4.26
N GLU A 411 -6.47 25.78 3.99
CA GLU A 411 -6.00 24.58 3.30
C GLU A 411 -6.33 23.31 4.10
N VAL A 412 -6.83 22.28 3.40
CA VAL A 412 -7.17 20.99 3.99
C VAL A 412 -5.92 20.18 4.36
N PHE A 413 -4.81 20.37 3.64
CA PHE A 413 -3.52 19.73 3.90
C PHE A 413 -2.44 20.78 4.12
N SER A 414 -1.68 20.66 5.21
CA SER A 414 -0.51 21.54 5.46
C SER A 414 0.34 20.96 6.57
N THR A 415 1.52 21.54 6.83
CA THR A 415 2.36 21.17 7.97
C THR A 415 1.63 21.27 9.31
N ILE A 416 0.68 22.21 9.45
CA ILE A 416 -0.08 22.42 10.70
C ILE A 416 -1.26 21.45 10.80
N LYS A 417 -1.93 21.17 9.68
CA LYS A 417 -3.17 20.39 9.61
C LYS A 417 -2.94 18.90 9.37
N GLY A 418 -1.71 18.53 9.02
CA GLY A 418 -1.36 17.19 8.58
C GLY A 418 -1.55 17.02 7.07
N TRP A 419 -1.06 15.89 6.58
CA TRP A 419 -1.04 15.53 5.16
C TRP A 419 -1.86 14.27 4.92
N PRO A 420 -2.30 13.98 3.68
CA PRO A 420 -2.98 12.72 3.37
C PRO A 420 -2.16 11.50 3.80
N GLY A 421 -2.85 10.50 4.34
CA GLY A 421 -2.22 9.27 4.82
C GLY A 421 -1.93 8.26 3.72
N GLU A 422 -2.67 8.29 2.61
CA GLU A 422 -2.48 7.44 1.44
C GLU A 422 -3.20 8.01 0.21
N ALA A 423 -2.93 7.44 -0.97
CA ALA A 423 -3.64 7.75 -2.21
C ALA A 423 -3.95 6.50 -3.04
N ALA A 424 -5.03 6.52 -3.81
CA ALA A 424 -5.43 5.44 -4.72
C ALA A 424 -6.01 5.99 -6.04
N LEU A 425 -5.86 5.23 -7.13
CA LEU A 425 -6.53 5.57 -8.39
C LEU A 425 -8.02 5.21 -8.34
N VAL A 426 -8.86 6.13 -8.77
CA VAL A 426 -10.32 5.98 -8.88
C VAL A 426 -10.76 6.64 -10.18
N GLN A 427 -11.21 5.86 -11.17
CA GLN A 427 -11.70 6.38 -12.46
C GLN A 427 -10.82 7.48 -13.10
N ASP A 428 -9.50 7.24 -13.19
CA ASP A 428 -8.50 8.19 -13.73
C ASP A 428 -8.38 9.52 -12.94
N ARG A 429 -8.75 9.46 -11.65
CA ARG A 429 -8.42 10.48 -10.65
C ARG A 429 -7.52 9.86 -9.61
N LEU A 430 -6.66 10.68 -9.02
CA LEU A 430 -5.94 10.29 -7.81
C LEU A 430 -6.73 10.76 -6.60
N ASP A 431 -7.16 9.82 -5.78
CA ASP A 431 -7.91 10.05 -4.56
C ASP A 431 -6.98 10.06 -3.35
N TYR A 432 -6.93 11.19 -2.65
CA TYR A 432 -6.19 11.38 -1.41
C TYR A 432 -7.12 11.25 -0.22
N TYR A 433 -6.83 10.32 0.69
CA TYR A 433 -7.68 10.03 1.83
C TYR A 433 -6.88 9.92 3.13
N ARG A 434 -7.59 9.63 4.23
CA ARG A 434 -7.04 9.60 5.59
C ARG A 434 -6.44 10.94 5.99
N ILE A 435 -7.22 11.99 5.78
CA ILE A 435 -6.85 13.39 5.96
C ILE A 435 -6.97 13.73 7.46
N PRO A 436 -5.88 14.08 8.17
CA PRO A 436 -5.95 14.29 9.63
C PRO A 436 -6.88 15.44 10.04
N ALA A 437 -6.94 16.51 9.24
CA ALA A 437 -7.82 17.65 9.50
C ALA A 437 -9.31 17.32 9.36
N VAL A 438 -9.66 16.40 8.45
CA VAL A 438 -11.03 15.99 8.17
C VAL A 438 -11.05 14.48 7.91
N THR A 439 -11.08 13.69 8.98
CA THR A 439 -10.84 12.24 8.95
C THR A 439 -11.77 11.45 8.02
N GLY A 440 -13.02 11.90 7.89
CA GLY A 440 -14.03 11.30 7.02
C GLY A 440 -14.05 11.85 5.59
N ALA A 441 -13.08 12.65 5.18
CA ALA A 441 -13.01 13.25 3.85
C ALA A 441 -12.02 12.54 2.92
N MET A 442 -12.29 12.71 1.62
CA MET A 442 -11.45 12.27 0.52
C MET A 442 -11.39 13.39 -0.52
N ALA A 443 -10.21 13.61 -1.09
CA ALA A 443 -9.97 14.63 -2.11
C ALA A 443 -9.51 13.97 -3.40
N MET A 444 -10.36 14.03 -4.43
CA MET A 444 -10.05 13.45 -5.73
C MET A 444 -9.58 14.53 -6.70
N SER A 445 -8.47 14.26 -7.38
CA SER A 445 -7.91 15.14 -8.41
C SER A 445 -8.86 15.31 -9.60
N ARG A 446 -8.55 16.29 -10.45
CA ARG A 446 -9.10 16.36 -11.81
C ARG A 446 -8.79 15.07 -12.58
N ILE A 447 -9.69 14.69 -13.49
CA ILE A 447 -9.48 13.54 -14.38
C ILE A 447 -8.19 13.72 -15.19
N ALA A 448 -7.40 12.65 -15.31
CA ALA A 448 -6.12 12.56 -16.01
C ALA A 448 -4.99 13.46 -15.46
N GLU A 449 -5.23 14.21 -14.38
CA GLU A 449 -4.33 15.24 -13.87
C GLU A 449 -4.21 15.07 -12.35
N TYR A 450 -3.39 14.10 -11.96
CA TYR A 450 -3.35 13.51 -10.61
C TYR A 450 -2.93 14.49 -9.48
N PHE A 451 -2.40 15.65 -9.85
CA PHE A 451 -1.89 16.66 -8.93
C PHE A 451 -2.79 17.89 -8.83
N ASP A 452 -3.77 18.02 -9.74
CA ASP A 452 -4.72 19.12 -9.77
C ASP A 452 -5.89 18.85 -8.81
N LEU A 453 -5.88 19.51 -7.66
CA LEU A 453 -6.94 19.43 -6.65
C LEU A 453 -7.77 20.72 -6.57
N ASN A 454 -7.88 21.46 -7.68
CA ASN A 454 -8.70 22.66 -7.75
C ASN A 454 -10.21 22.34 -7.69
N VAL A 455 -10.79 22.47 -6.50
CA VAL A 455 -12.22 22.19 -6.24
C VAL A 455 -13.16 23.28 -6.76
N ASP A 456 -12.63 24.47 -7.10
CA ASP A 456 -13.43 25.60 -7.60
C ASP A 456 -13.80 25.43 -9.08
N GLY A 457 -13.14 24.51 -9.79
CA GLY A 457 -13.44 24.25 -11.20
C GLY A 457 -14.88 23.77 -11.39
N ALA A 458 -15.66 24.41 -12.26
CA ALA A 458 -17.09 24.09 -12.39
C ALA A 458 -17.43 22.90 -13.32
N THR A 459 -16.45 22.36 -14.06
CA THR A 459 -16.69 21.26 -15.01
C THR A 459 -16.86 19.91 -14.31
N ASP A 460 -17.58 18.97 -14.93
CA ASP A 460 -17.76 17.62 -14.39
C ASP A 460 -16.44 16.87 -14.13
N ASN A 461 -15.40 17.20 -14.89
CA ASN A 461 -14.06 16.62 -14.78
C ASN A 461 -13.20 17.23 -13.66
N ALA A 462 -13.60 18.37 -13.09
CA ALA A 462 -12.80 19.10 -12.10
C ALA A 462 -12.62 18.30 -10.80
N ALA A 463 -11.68 18.74 -9.96
CA ALA A 463 -11.40 18.09 -8.69
C ALA A 463 -12.57 18.21 -7.72
N ARG A 464 -12.54 17.38 -6.67
CA ARG A 464 -13.63 17.26 -5.71
C ARG A 464 -13.11 16.96 -4.31
N LEU A 465 -13.80 17.50 -3.32
CA LEU A 465 -13.60 17.21 -1.92
C LEU A 465 -14.93 16.72 -1.35
N ASP A 466 -15.00 15.43 -1.05
CA ASP A 466 -16.20 14.78 -0.55
C ASP A 466 -15.97 14.29 0.88
N LYS A 467 -17.01 14.35 1.73
CA LYS A 467 -16.96 13.86 3.10
C LYS A 467 -18.05 12.81 3.32
N LEU A 468 -17.69 11.72 3.98
CA LEU A 468 -18.65 10.73 4.47
C LEU A 468 -19.67 11.42 5.38
N ARG A 469 -20.95 11.31 5.02
CA ARG A 469 -22.06 11.77 5.86
C ARG A 469 -22.38 10.71 6.92
N SER A 470 -21.44 10.54 7.86
CA SER A 470 -21.58 9.67 9.02
C SER A 470 -22.07 10.46 10.25
N LEU A 471 -22.80 9.79 11.15
CA LEU A 471 -23.14 10.30 12.48
C LEU A 471 -21.96 10.24 13.46
N THR A 472 -20.95 9.43 13.12
CA THR A 472 -19.74 9.16 13.90
C THR A 472 -18.52 9.80 13.24
N ASN A 473 -17.54 10.22 14.05
CA ASN A 473 -16.30 10.78 13.53
C ASN A 473 -15.35 9.66 13.10
N GLU A 474 -15.59 9.13 11.90
CA GLU A 474 -14.83 8.04 11.30
C GLU A 474 -13.62 8.53 10.53
N THR A 475 -12.64 7.66 10.37
CA THR A 475 -11.47 7.90 9.52
C THR A 475 -11.50 6.99 8.31
N ILE A 476 -11.42 7.55 7.10
CA ILE A 476 -11.22 6.76 5.89
C ILE A 476 -9.82 6.14 5.93
N LEU A 477 -9.75 4.82 5.84
CA LEU A 477 -8.51 4.05 5.92
C LEU A 477 -8.05 3.52 4.57
N HIS A 478 -8.99 3.06 3.74
CA HIS A 478 -8.69 2.55 2.40
C HIS A 478 -9.79 2.95 1.44
N VAL A 479 -9.40 3.22 0.21
CA VAL A 479 -10.32 3.39 -0.92
C VAL A 479 -9.95 2.40 -2.00
N LYS A 480 -10.95 1.73 -2.57
CA LYS A 480 -10.73 0.72 -3.60
C LYS A 480 -11.75 0.87 -4.71
N ASP A 481 -11.25 1.16 -5.90
CA ASP A 481 -12.04 1.10 -7.13
C ASP A 481 -12.16 -0.36 -7.62
N SER A 482 -13.35 -0.71 -8.07
CA SER A 482 -13.75 -2.03 -8.56
C SER A 482 -14.94 -1.85 -9.49
N ASN A 483 -15.92 -2.76 -9.53
CA ASN A 483 -17.20 -2.50 -10.22
C ASN A 483 -17.94 -1.27 -9.66
N ASN A 484 -17.71 -0.98 -8.37
CA ASN A 484 -18.18 0.17 -7.64
C ASN A 484 -17.04 0.66 -6.74
N LEU A 485 -17.09 1.93 -6.35
CA LEU A 485 -16.13 2.49 -5.39
C LEU A 485 -16.48 2.02 -3.97
N PHE A 486 -15.51 1.44 -3.27
CA PHE A 486 -15.62 1.04 -1.88
C PHE A 486 -14.73 1.89 -0.99
N ILE A 487 -15.27 2.28 0.16
CA ILE A 487 -14.60 3.13 1.14
C ILE A 487 -14.62 2.42 2.48
N PHE A 488 -13.44 2.12 2.99
CA PHE A 488 -13.24 1.42 4.25
C PHE A 488 -12.86 2.43 5.32
N THR A 489 -13.61 2.48 6.41
CA THR A 489 -13.30 3.29 7.58
C THR A 489 -12.85 2.41 8.74
N ASP A 490 -12.46 3.04 9.85
CA ASP A 490 -12.13 2.34 11.09
C ASP A 490 -13.36 1.77 11.83
N LEU A 491 -14.57 2.15 11.43
CA LEU A 491 -15.83 1.67 12.02
C LEU A 491 -16.75 0.92 11.04
N ALA A 492 -16.69 1.22 9.74
CA ALA A 492 -17.65 0.72 8.76
C ALA A 492 -17.05 0.54 7.36
N LEU A 493 -17.83 -0.09 6.48
CA LEU A 493 -17.59 -0.18 5.04
C LEU A 493 -18.75 0.50 4.30
N TYR A 494 -18.41 1.37 3.36
CA TYR A 494 -19.35 2.03 2.46
C TYR A 494 -19.08 1.63 1.01
N PHE A 495 -20.11 1.69 0.18
CA PHE A 495 -19.98 1.65 -1.27
C PHE A 495 -20.71 2.84 -1.90
N VAL A 496 -20.26 3.21 -3.10
CA VAL A 496 -20.88 4.27 -3.89
C VAL A 496 -21.58 3.63 -5.11
N PRO A 497 -22.91 3.79 -5.24
CA PRO A 497 -23.67 3.22 -6.35
C PRO A 497 -23.48 3.99 -7.67
N ASN A 498 -22.99 5.23 -7.61
CA ASN A 498 -22.67 6.04 -8.78
C ASN A 498 -21.67 5.28 -9.69
N ARG A 499 -22.02 5.12 -10.98
CA ARG A 499 -21.16 4.47 -11.97
C ARG A 499 -20.07 5.39 -12.51
N THR A 500 -20.34 6.68 -12.54
CA THR A 500 -19.42 7.72 -12.98
C THR A 500 -19.28 8.75 -11.87
N ILE A 501 -18.07 9.23 -11.64
CA ILE A 501 -17.72 10.20 -10.61
C ILE A 501 -17.50 11.58 -11.28
N GLU A 502 -18.54 12.41 -11.27
CA GLU A 502 -18.59 13.76 -11.90
C GLU A 502 -18.79 14.85 -10.85
N ARG A 503 -18.05 15.96 -10.89
CA ARG A 503 -18.04 16.96 -9.82
C ARG A 503 -19.45 17.42 -9.43
N ASN A 504 -20.28 17.72 -10.42
CA ASN A 504 -21.60 18.30 -10.22
C ASN A 504 -22.67 17.27 -9.82
N THR A 505 -22.32 15.98 -9.75
CA THR A 505 -23.19 14.90 -9.31
C THR A 505 -22.80 14.47 -7.89
N PRO A 506 -23.72 14.50 -6.90
CA PRO A 506 -23.43 14.07 -5.54
C PRO A 506 -23.02 12.60 -5.45
N LEU A 507 -21.99 12.31 -4.66
CA LEU A 507 -21.61 10.94 -4.31
C LEU A 507 -22.50 10.43 -3.17
N ASN A 508 -23.16 9.29 -3.39
CA ASN A 508 -24.00 8.68 -2.38
C ASN A 508 -23.24 7.57 -1.64
N PHE A 509 -22.89 7.79 -0.38
CA PHE A 509 -22.22 6.78 0.44
C PHE A 509 -23.26 5.89 1.13
N VAL A 510 -23.34 4.62 0.73
CA VAL A 510 -24.28 3.65 1.30
C VAL A 510 -23.52 2.65 2.17
N PRO A 511 -23.91 2.46 3.46
CA PRO A 511 -23.25 1.49 4.32
C PRO A 511 -23.49 0.06 3.84
N ALA A 512 -22.41 -0.72 3.71
CA ALA A 512 -22.43 -2.15 3.39
C ALA A 512 -22.07 -3.03 4.60
N SER A 513 -21.38 -2.48 5.60
CA SER A 513 -21.09 -3.16 6.87
C SER A 513 -20.81 -2.16 7.98
N GLU A 514 -21.18 -2.52 9.20
CA GLU A 514 -20.83 -1.78 10.43
C GLU A 514 -19.53 -2.31 11.06
N ILE A 515 -18.69 -2.99 10.27
CA ILE A 515 -17.39 -3.51 10.70
C ILE A 515 -16.28 -2.76 9.96
N GLY A 516 -15.44 -2.06 10.71
CA GLY A 516 -14.31 -1.31 10.17
C GLY A 516 -13.18 -2.20 9.66
N ALA A 517 -12.28 -1.61 8.87
CA ALA A 517 -11.10 -2.26 8.35
C ALA A 517 -9.86 -2.01 9.20
N GLN A 518 -8.95 -2.97 9.22
CA GLN A 518 -7.62 -2.80 9.82
C GLN A 518 -6.77 -1.87 8.92
N PRO A 519 -6.29 -0.70 9.39
CA PRO A 519 -5.58 0.29 8.56
C PRO A 519 -4.32 -0.28 7.91
N ASN A 520 -3.73 -1.26 8.58
CA ASN A 520 -2.47 -1.88 8.22
C ASN A 520 -2.61 -3.05 7.23
N CYS A 521 -3.85 -3.43 6.89
CA CYS A 521 -4.16 -4.50 5.94
C CYS A 521 -4.94 -3.91 4.76
N LYS A 522 -4.29 -3.75 3.60
CA LYS A 522 -4.96 -3.28 2.38
C LYS A 522 -6.06 -4.27 1.93
N PRO A 523 -7.26 -3.79 1.58
CA PRO A 523 -8.29 -4.62 0.97
C PRO A 523 -7.79 -5.25 -0.33
N PHE A 524 -8.06 -6.54 -0.49
CA PHE A 524 -7.53 -7.35 -1.58
C PHE A 524 -8.62 -8.10 -2.32
N THR A 525 -8.28 -8.67 -3.48
CA THR A 525 -9.25 -9.33 -4.36
C THR A 525 -8.77 -10.72 -4.71
N LEU A 526 -9.59 -11.74 -4.47
CA LEU A 526 -9.35 -13.13 -4.88
C LEU A 526 -10.54 -13.59 -5.72
N GLU A 527 -10.28 -14.23 -6.86
CA GLU A 527 -11.32 -14.69 -7.81
C GLU A 527 -12.42 -13.66 -8.16
N GLY A 528 -12.08 -12.36 -8.15
CA GLY A 528 -13.02 -11.28 -8.44
C GLY A 528 -13.89 -10.83 -7.26
N GLU A 529 -13.77 -11.45 -6.08
CA GLU A 529 -14.41 -11.02 -4.84
C GLU A 529 -13.46 -10.17 -4.01
N MET A 530 -14.01 -9.18 -3.30
CA MET A 530 -13.23 -8.29 -2.45
C MET A 530 -13.21 -8.79 -1.02
N TYR A 531 -12.04 -8.73 -0.39
CA TYR A 531 -11.80 -9.15 0.97
C TYR A 531 -11.10 -8.05 1.75
N TYR A 532 -11.38 -7.97 3.04
CA TYR A 532 -10.67 -7.10 3.97
C TYR A 532 -10.56 -7.76 5.34
N VAL A 533 -9.61 -7.28 6.13
CA VAL A 533 -9.42 -7.71 7.51
C VAL A 533 -10.15 -6.75 8.42
N ALA A 534 -11.01 -7.27 9.29
CA ALA A 534 -11.74 -6.42 10.22
C ALA A 534 -10.83 -5.92 11.35
N ILE A 535 -11.03 -4.67 11.77
CA ILE A 535 -10.41 -4.13 12.98
C ILE A 535 -11.26 -4.50 14.20
N ASN A 536 -10.64 -5.15 15.20
CA ASN A 536 -11.35 -5.59 16.39
C ASN A 536 -10.41 -5.63 17.62
N PRO A 537 -10.64 -4.82 18.68
CA PRO A 537 -11.75 -3.86 18.84
C PRO A 537 -11.74 -2.73 17.80
N GLN A 538 -12.92 -2.16 17.49
CA GLN A 538 -13.04 -1.14 16.46
C GLN A 538 -12.34 0.18 16.81
N GLY A 539 -11.86 0.89 15.79
CA GLY A 539 -11.24 2.21 15.93
C GLY A 539 -9.71 2.22 15.93
N LEU A 540 -9.14 3.32 15.43
CA LEU A 540 -7.69 3.52 15.29
C LEU A 540 -6.82 3.30 16.55
N PRO A 541 -7.28 3.58 17.79
CA PRO A 541 -6.48 3.31 18.99
C PRO A 541 -6.07 1.83 19.16
N PHE A 542 -6.81 0.91 18.55
CA PHE A 542 -6.56 -0.53 18.62
C PHE A 542 -5.80 -1.08 17.40
N ALA A 543 -5.47 -0.24 16.41
CA ALA A 543 -4.81 -0.66 15.17
C ALA A 543 -3.51 -1.46 15.41
N ALA A 544 -2.75 -1.14 16.46
CA ALA A 544 -1.50 -1.81 16.79
C ALA A 544 -1.69 -3.27 17.28
N GLN A 545 -2.89 -3.65 17.73
CA GLN A 545 -3.17 -5.02 18.20
C GLN A 545 -3.30 -6.02 17.05
N GLY A 546 -3.56 -5.53 15.84
CA GLY A 546 -3.89 -6.36 14.68
C GLY A 546 -5.40 -6.55 14.52
N GLY A 547 -5.83 -6.77 13.29
CA GLY A 547 -7.21 -7.09 12.96
C GLY A 547 -7.55 -8.54 13.25
N LYS A 548 -8.84 -8.83 13.30
CA LYS A 548 -9.38 -10.17 13.48
C LYS A 548 -10.39 -10.46 12.40
N GLN A 549 -10.43 -11.70 11.97
CA GLN A 549 -11.32 -12.18 10.91
C GLN A 549 -11.03 -11.59 9.53
N VAL A 550 -11.28 -12.42 8.52
CA VAL A 550 -11.30 -12.00 7.12
C VAL A 550 -12.76 -11.94 6.69
N LEU A 551 -13.17 -10.78 6.19
CA LEU A 551 -14.51 -10.54 5.68
C LEU A 551 -14.47 -10.53 4.15
N ARG A 552 -15.46 -11.16 3.54
CA ARG A 552 -15.75 -11.11 2.11
C ARG A 552 -16.88 -10.13 1.86
N VAL A 553 -16.73 -9.27 0.87
CA VAL A 553 -17.79 -8.40 0.40
C VAL A 553 -18.56 -9.07 -0.74
N THR A 554 -19.84 -9.33 -0.50
CA THR A 554 -20.74 -10.02 -1.42
C THR A 554 -21.91 -9.12 -1.80
N GLU A 555 -22.35 -9.15 -3.05
CA GLU A 555 -23.60 -8.50 -3.46
C GLU A 555 -24.80 -9.21 -2.83
N ALA A 556 -25.72 -8.44 -2.25
CA ALA A 556 -26.93 -8.96 -1.63
C ALA A 556 -27.92 -9.46 -2.69
N VAL A 557 -28.20 -10.76 -2.69
CA VAL A 557 -29.13 -11.40 -3.65
C VAL A 557 -30.61 -11.16 -3.33
N THR A 558 -30.92 -10.52 -2.20
CA THR A 558 -32.30 -10.36 -1.67
C THR A 558 -32.91 -8.98 -1.94
N SER A 559 -32.13 -8.01 -2.45
CA SER A 559 -32.61 -6.67 -2.75
C SER A 559 -32.89 -6.47 -4.23
N ALA A 560 -33.95 -5.72 -4.56
CA ALA A 560 -34.25 -5.32 -5.94
C ALA A 560 -33.27 -4.25 -6.48
N THR A 561 -32.49 -3.64 -5.59
CA THR A 561 -31.45 -2.64 -5.87
C THR A 561 -30.09 -3.21 -5.47
N THR A 562 -29.02 -2.84 -6.18
CA THR A 562 -27.64 -3.24 -5.84
C THR A 562 -27.29 -2.83 -4.42
N ASN A 563 -26.90 -3.80 -3.60
CA ASN A 563 -26.45 -3.61 -2.23
C ASN A 563 -25.35 -4.63 -1.91
N PHE A 564 -24.50 -4.34 -0.93
CA PHE A 564 -23.40 -5.21 -0.53
C PHE A 564 -23.44 -5.51 0.97
N ASN A 565 -23.00 -6.71 1.35
CA ASN A 565 -22.80 -7.14 2.73
C ASN A 565 -21.38 -7.65 2.93
N ALA A 566 -20.87 -7.61 4.16
CA ALA A 566 -19.59 -8.22 4.53
C ALA A 566 -19.79 -9.49 5.38
N ASP A 567 -19.43 -10.64 4.83
CA ASP A 567 -19.60 -11.96 5.45
C ASP A 567 -18.25 -12.51 5.96
N PRO A 568 -18.17 -13.06 7.19
CA PRO A 568 -16.93 -13.60 7.69
C PRO A 568 -16.62 -14.98 7.11
N VAL A 569 -15.44 -15.10 6.50
CA VAL A 569 -14.95 -16.31 5.80
C VAL A 569 -13.81 -17.02 6.52
N SER A 570 -13.39 -16.51 7.68
CA SER A 570 -12.33 -17.10 8.49
C SER A 570 -12.83 -17.82 9.75
N LEU A 571 -14.14 -18.09 9.88
CA LEU A 571 -14.72 -18.70 11.09
C LEU A 571 -14.09 -20.05 11.43
N LEU A 572 -13.87 -20.88 10.41
CA LEU A 572 -13.29 -22.21 10.58
C LEU A 572 -11.80 -22.16 10.92
N ALA A 573 -11.10 -21.04 10.68
CA ALA A 573 -9.68 -20.84 10.92
C ALA A 573 -9.40 -19.61 11.81
N SER A 574 -10.27 -19.39 12.80
CA SER A 574 -10.25 -18.19 13.66
C SER A 574 -8.93 -18.00 14.41
N HIS A 575 -8.24 -19.09 14.78
CA HIS A 575 -6.94 -19.06 15.44
C HIS A 575 -5.80 -18.61 14.52
N LEU A 576 -5.95 -18.77 13.20
CA LEU A 576 -5.01 -18.23 12.21
C LEU A 576 -5.34 -16.77 11.92
N ALA A 577 -6.61 -16.46 11.63
CA ALA A 577 -7.08 -15.11 11.30
C ALA A 577 -7.27 -14.22 12.55
N ASP A 578 -6.22 -14.08 13.35
CA ASP A 578 -6.17 -13.30 14.58
C ASP A 578 -4.88 -12.44 14.61
N ASN A 579 -4.98 -11.23 15.15
CA ASN A 579 -3.91 -10.22 15.18
C ASN A 579 -3.20 -10.01 13.82
N LEU A 580 -3.99 -9.93 12.74
CA LEU A 580 -3.52 -9.70 11.38
C LEU A 580 -3.09 -8.25 11.18
N ILE A 581 -1.89 -8.02 10.65
CA ILE A 581 -1.28 -6.68 10.52
C ILE A 581 -0.82 -6.35 9.11
N ARG A 582 -0.75 -7.32 8.18
CA ARG A 582 -0.53 -7.05 6.75
C ARG A 582 -1.34 -8.02 5.90
N SER A 583 -1.71 -7.56 4.72
CA SER A 583 -2.33 -8.36 3.67
C SER A 583 -1.65 -8.08 2.33
N ALA A 584 -1.48 -9.12 1.53
CA ALA A 584 -1.01 -9.01 0.15
C ALA A 584 -1.71 -10.06 -0.73
N ASN A 585 -1.89 -9.75 -2.02
CA ASN A 585 -2.59 -10.61 -2.95
C ASN A 585 -1.69 -11.11 -4.07
N GLN A 586 -1.58 -12.42 -4.19
CA GLN A 586 -0.89 -13.08 -5.28
C GLN A 586 -1.89 -13.68 -6.26
N LYS A 587 -1.77 -13.28 -7.52
CA LYS A 587 -2.59 -13.79 -8.62
C LYS A 587 -2.22 -15.25 -8.94
N PRO A 588 -3.11 -16.03 -9.56
CA PRO A 588 -2.75 -17.35 -10.08
C PRO A 588 -1.63 -17.22 -11.13
N ALA A 589 -0.70 -18.17 -11.14
CA ALA A 589 0.42 -18.26 -12.07
C ALA A 589 0.58 -19.73 -12.50
N THR A 590 1.47 -20.03 -13.44
CA THR A 590 1.60 -21.39 -14.00
C THR A 590 1.94 -22.45 -12.94
N ASP A 591 2.61 -22.05 -11.86
CA ASP A 591 3.00 -22.89 -10.72
C ASP A 591 2.04 -22.80 -9.52
N LEU A 592 1.05 -21.88 -9.58
CA LEU A 592 0.06 -21.62 -8.54
C LEU A 592 -1.33 -22.01 -9.03
N ASP A 593 -1.90 -23.08 -8.47
CA ASP A 593 -3.22 -23.60 -8.87
C ASP A 593 -4.39 -22.69 -8.44
N ALA A 594 -4.13 -21.70 -7.58
CA ALA A 594 -5.11 -20.77 -7.04
C ALA A 594 -4.47 -19.41 -6.69
N SER A 595 -5.28 -18.35 -6.64
CA SER A 595 -4.88 -17.08 -6.05
C SER A 595 -4.69 -17.23 -4.54
N LYS A 596 -3.70 -16.53 -3.98
CA LYS A 596 -3.36 -16.59 -2.55
C LYS A 596 -3.45 -15.21 -1.92
N GLY A 597 -4.24 -15.12 -0.85
CA GLY A 597 -4.18 -14.00 0.08
C GLY A 597 -3.13 -14.31 1.15
N TRP A 598 -2.06 -13.53 1.18
CA TRP A 598 -1.03 -13.61 2.22
C TRP A 598 -1.41 -12.68 3.37
N LEU A 599 -1.44 -13.22 4.58
CA LEU A 599 -1.84 -12.50 5.79
C LEU A 599 -0.73 -12.65 6.83
N MET A 600 -0.13 -11.55 7.25
CA MET A 600 0.92 -11.53 8.28
C MET A 600 0.31 -11.17 9.63
N ARG A 601 0.73 -11.86 10.69
CA ARG A 601 0.34 -11.58 12.06
C ARG A 601 1.35 -10.66 12.77
N THR A 602 0.91 -9.99 13.83
CA THR A 602 1.79 -9.16 14.69
C THR A 602 2.91 -9.98 15.36
N ASP A 603 2.68 -11.27 15.61
CA ASP A 603 3.66 -12.22 16.15
C ASP A 603 4.69 -12.71 15.12
N GLY A 604 4.53 -12.37 13.84
CA GLY A 604 5.44 -12.73 12.75
C GLY A 604 5.14 -14.06 12.07
N ARG A 605 4.00 -14.69 12.36
CA ARG A 605 3.49 -15.84 11.60
C ARG A 605 2.89 -15.38 10.27
N LEU A 606 3.07 -16.20 9.22
CA LEU A 606 2.58 -15.92 7.88
C LEU A 606 1.54 -16.96 7.46
N ILE A 607 0.36 -16.49 7.08
CA ILE A 607 -0.77 -17.32 6.67
C ILE A 607 -1.01 -17.11 5.18
N ALA A 608 -1.27 -18.19 4.47
CA ALA A 608 -1.80 -18.16 3.13
C ALA A 608 -3.26 -18.64 3.16
N CYS A 609 -4.17 -17.84 2.62
CA CYS A 609 -5.54 -18.24 2.36
C CYS A 609 -5.75 -18.44 0.86
N GLN A 610 -6.32 -19.59 0.51
CA GLN A 610 -6.79 -19.92 -0.82
C GLN A 610 -8.32 -19.96 -0.78
N MET A 611 -8.96 -19.08 -1.53
CA MET A 611 -10.41 -18.96 -1.58
C MET A 611 -10.85 -19.21 -3.01
N ILE A 612 -11.63 -20.28 -3.21
CA ILE A 612 -12.15 -20.68 -4.51
C ILE A 612 -13.66 -20.74 -4.43
N ARG A 613 -14.31 -19.73 -5.00
CA ARG A 613 -15.75 -19.52 -4.88
C ARG A 613 -16.55 -20.65 -5.52
N ASN A 614 -16.17 -21.04 -6.74
CA ASN A 614 -16.93 -22.05 -7.52
C ASN A 614 -16.94 -23.45 -6.89
N GLN A 615 -15.99 -23.72 -5.98
CA GLN A 615 -15.85 -25.01 -5.30
C GLN A 615 -16.16 -24.91 -3.79
N ASP A 616 -16.54 -23.72 -3.30
CA ASP A 616 -16.78 -23.46 -1.88
C ASP A 616 -15.57 -23.81 -0.99
N ILE A 617 -14.34 -23.58 -1.49
CA ILE A 617 -13.10 -23.92 -0.78
C ILE A 617 -12.54 -22.67 -0.10
N ASN A 618 -12.35 -22.74 1.21
CA ASN A 618 -11.66 -21.73 2.03
C ASN A 618 -10.49 -22.36 2.79
N GLY A 619 -9.37 -22.57 2.09
CA GLY A 619 -8.20 -23.23 2.64
C GLY A 619 -7.23 -22.25 3.29
N TYR A 620 -7.19 -22.21 4.62
CA TYR A 620 -6.16 -21.49 5.37
C TYR A 620 -4.98 -22.42 5.69
N CYS A 621 -3.76 -21.94 5.49
CA CYS A 621 -2.55 -22.67 5.83
C CYS A 621 -1.46 -21.70 6.29
N GLU A 622 -0.43 -22.21 6.94
CA GLU A 622 0.66 -21.40 7.49
C GLU A 622 1.97 -21.69 6.79
N TRP A 623 2.66 -20.64 6.34
CA TRP A 623 4.06 -20.74 5.93
C TRP A 623 4.95 -20.53 7.14
N LEU A 624 5.74 -21.56 7.47
CA LEU A 624 6.63 -21.54 8.63
C LEU A 624 7.99 -20.94 8.26
N ALA A 625 8.43 -19.92 8.99
CA ALA A 625 9.79 -19.39 8.85
C ALA A 625 10.79 -20.27 9.62
N ALA A 626 11.67 -20.96 8.88
CA ALA A 626 12.70 -21.84 9.43
C ALA A 626 13.69 -21.09 10.34
N GLY A 627 14.25 -21.80 11.33
CA GLY A 627 15.19 -21.22 12.30
C GLY A 627 14.55 -20.27 13.31
N GLY A 628 13.24 -20.43 13.59
CA GLY A 628 12.49 -19.56 14.51
C GLY A 628 12.33 -18.13 13.98
N GLY A 629 12.25 -17.98 12.65
CA GLY A 629 12.13 -16.67 12.02
C GLY A 629 10.78 -16.02 12.25
N LEU A 630 10.79 -14.69 12.27
CA LEU A 630 9.60 -13.86 12.42
C LEU A 630 9.47 -12.99 11.16
N VAL A 631 8.38 -13.16 10.41
CA VAL A 631 8.09 -12.33 9.25
C VAL A 631 7.71 -10.93 9.75
N ARG A 632 8.36 -9.89 9.22
CA ARG A 632 8.20 -8.50 9.64
C ARG A 632 7.51 -7.62 8.59
N GLU A 633 7.57 -8.01 7.33
CA GLU A 633 6.85 -7.36 6.24
C GLU A 633 6.68 -8.33 5.06
N ILE A 634 5.60 -8.14 4.29
CA ILE A 634 5.29 -8.92 3.09
C ILE A 634 4.91 -8.01 1.93
N GLY A 635 5.10 -8.50 0.71
CA GLY A 635 4.75 -7.76 -0.49
C GLY A 635 4.72 -8.62 -1.74
N ILE A 636 3.88 -8.27 -2.71
CA ILE A 636 3.88 -8.92 -4.03
C ILE A 636 4.45 -7.92 -5.03
N ASP A 637 5.45 -8.33 -5.80
CA ASP A 637 6.03 -7.49 -6.85
C ASP A 637 5.21 -7.55 -8.15
N GLY A 638 5.53 -6.67 -9.11
CA GLY A 638 4.91 -6.65 -10.44
C GLY A 638 5.10 -7.92 -11.28
N LYS A 639 6.01 -8.83 -10.90
CA LYS A 639 6.14 -10.19 -11.49
C LYS A 639 5.31 -11.23 -10.74
N ASN A 640 4.43 -10.80 -9.84
CA ASN A 640 3.56 -11.64 -9.02
C ASN A 640 4.31 -12.57 -8.05
N ARG A 641 5.46 -12.14 -7.53
CA ARG A 641 6.27 -12.92 -6.58
C ARG A 641 6.22 -12.32 -5.18
N LEU A 642 6.19 -13.21 -4.18
CA LEU A 642 6.13 -12.83 -2.77
C LEU A 642 7.53 -12.51 -2.23
N TRP A 643 7.67 -11.28 -1.75
CA TRP A 643 8.80 -10.77 -1.01
C TRP A 643 8.51 -10.80 0.49
N LEU A 644 9.52 -11.17 1.27
CA LEU A 644 9.44 -11.36 2.71
C LEU A 644 10.62 -10.62 3.38
N ALA A 645 10.34 -9.86 4.42
CA ALA A 645 11.37 -9.43 5.37
C ALA A 645 11.31 -10.34 6.59
N VAL A 646 12.34 -11.16 6.82
CA VAL A 646 12.38 -12.13 7.93
C VAL A 646 13.49 -11.80 8.91
N GLU A 647 13.13 -11.73 10.19
CA GLU A 647 14.05 -11.53 11.31
C GLU A 647 14.36 -12.87 11.98
N ARG A 648 15.64 -13.19 12.19
CA ARG A 648 16.11 -14.40 12.89
C ARG A 648 17.20 -14.03 13.87
N ALA A 649 16.99 -14.27 15.16
CA ALA A 649 17.97 -13.99 16.22
C ALA A 649 18.60 -12.57 16.13
N GLY A 650 17.79 -11.55 15.79
CA GLY A 650 18.25 -10.16 15.61
C GLY A 650 18.98 -9.87 14.28
N ARG A 651 19.18 -10.87 13.41
CA ARG A 651 19.61 -10.70 12.02
C ARG A 651 18.41 -10.49 11.10
N THR A 652 18.65 -9.79 10.02
CA THR A 652 17.62 -9.33 9.09
C THR A 652 17.89 -9.91 7.70
N SER A 653 16.84 -10.33 7.01
CA SER A 653 16.96 -10.91 5.67
C SER A 653 15.79 -10.49 4.80
N ILE A 654 16.08 -10.13 3.56
CA ILE A 654 15.08 -9.95 2.52
C ILE A 654 15.12 -11.20 1.66
N GLU A 655 13.96 -11.82 1.54
CA GLU A 655 13.79 -13.11 0.89
C GLU A 655 12.72 -13.06 -0.20
N LEU A 656 12.92 -13.84 -1.25
CA LEU A 656 11.97 -14.03 -2.34
C LEU A 656 11.44 -15.46 -2.30
N TYR A 657 10.14 -15.63 -2.05
CA TYR A 657 9.49 -16.93 -2.02
C TYR A 657 9.49 -17.60 -3.40
N ASP A 658 9.77 -18.90 -3.42
CA ASP A 658 9.86 -19.70 -4.64
C ASP A 658 9.36 -21.13 -4.39
N THR A 659 8.41 -21.58 -5.21
CA THR A 659 7.80 -22.91 -5.12
C THR A 659 8.74 -24.03 -5.56
N THR A 660 9.75 -23.73 -6.37
CA THR A 660 10.67 -24.72 -6.97
C THR A 660 11.75 -25.22 -6.01
N ILE A 661 11.92 -24.57 -4.86
CA ILE A 661 12.85 -24.95 -3.79
C ILE A 661 12.10 -25.22 -2.48
N TYR A 662 12.69 -25.99 -1.57
CA TYR A 662 12.15 -26.26 -0.23
C TYR A 662 13.00 -25.68 0.90
N LEU A 663 14.23 -25.23 0.60
CA LEU A 663 15.08 -24.53 1.56
C LEU A 663 14.67 -23.05 1.62
N GLN A 664 14.81 -22.47 2.80
CA GLN A 664 14.55 -21.06 3.06
C GLN A 664 15.84 -20.30 3.32
N ASP A 665 15.80 -18.99 3.17
CA ASP A 665 16.96 -18.13 3.41
C ASP A 665 18.16 -18.55 2.53
N THR A 666 17.85 -18.97 1.32
CA THR A 666 18.73 -19.83 0.52
C THR A 666 19.74 -19.02 -0.30
N VAL A 667 20.96 -19.55 -0.41
CA VAL A 667 22.04 -19.02 -1.25
C VAL A 667 22.62 -20.10 -2.16
N ASN A 668 23.03 -19.70 -3.36
CA ASN A 668 23.84 -20.55 -4.22
C ASN A 668 25.30 -20.51 -3.75
N ALA A 669 25.94 -21.66 -3.68
CA ALA A 669 27.32 -21.80 -3.28
C ALA A 669 28.04 -22.85 -4.13
N VAL A 670 29.35 -22.69 -4.25
CA VAL A 670 30.23 -23.67 -4.90
C VAL A 670 31.23 -24.14 -3.84
N PRO A 671 31.21 -25.43 -3.45
CA PRO A 671 32.19 -25.96 -2.53
C PRO A 671 33.57 -26.03 -3.20
N ASP A 672 34.62 -25.96 -2.38
CA ASP A 672 35.97 -26.24 -2.85
C ASP A 672 36.20 -27.74 -3.10
N LEU A 673 37.41 -28.10 -3.54
CA LEU A 673 37.78 -29.50 -3.80
C LEU A 673 37.79 -30.38 -2.54
N ALA A 674 37.72 -29.80 -1.34
CA ALA A 674 37.59 -30.51 -0.07
C ALA A 674 36.12 -30.56 0.41
N GLY A 675 35.16 -30.09 -0.40
CA GLY A 675 33.75 -30.05 -0.03
C GLY A 675 33.39 -28.92 0.94
N VAL A 676 34.26 -27.94 1.15
CA VAL A 676 34.02 -26.83 2.09
C VAL A 676 33.40 -25.66 1.35
N ILE A 677 32.30 -25.16 1.91
CA ILE A 677 31.64 -23.92 1.47
C ILE A 677 32.01 -22.82 2.46
N THR A 678 32.48 -21.67 1.95
CA THR A 678 32.86 -20.50 2.76
C THR A 678 32.11 -19.25 2.30
N GLY A 679 32.17 -18.18 3.11
CA GLY A 679 31.55 -16.89 2.76
C GLY A 679 30.03 -16.86 2.92
N LEU A 680 29.46 -17.79 3.69
CA LEU A 680 28.04 -17.83 3.96
C LEU A 680 27.65 -16.73 4.96
N ALA A 681 26.52 -16.06 4.68
CA ALA A 681 25.99 -14.97 5.49
C ALA A 681 25.12 -15.45 6.67
N PHE A 682 25.34 -16.67 7.17
CA PHE A 682 24.62 -17.24 8.31
C PHE A 682 25.40 -17.00 9.62
N GLU A 683 24.70 -17.02 10.75
CA GLU A 683 25.31 -16.98 12.08
C GLU A 683 25.99 -18.29 12.46
N ASP A 684 26.95 -18.21 13.38
CA ASP A 684 27.54 -19.39 13.98
C ASP A 684 26.48 -20.18 14.74
N GLY A 685 26.47 -21.50 14.54
CA GLY A 685 25.47 -22.41 15.10
C GLY A 685 24.15 -22.48 14.32
N ALA A 686 24.01 -21.74 13.21
CA ALA A 686 22.86 -21.91 12.32
C ALA A 686 22.84 -23.35 11.76
N GLU A 687 21.70 -24.02 11.88
CA GLU A 687 21.49 -25.34 11.27
C GLU A 687 21.13 -25.17 9.78
N LEU A 688 21.99 -25.71 8.92
CA LEU A 688 21.90 -25.56 7.47
C LEU A 688 21.82 -26.92 6.79
N TRP A 689 21.07 -26.96 5.70
CA TRP A 689 20.98 -28.08 4.79
C TRP A 689 21.53 -27.66 3.43
N ALA A 690 22.15 -28.61 2.73
CA ALA A 690 22.69 -28.40 1.39
C ALA A 690 22.04 -29.37 0.42
N LYS A 691 21.49 -28.86 -0.70
CA LYS A 691 21.15 -29.67 -1.87
C LYS A 691 22.30 -29.56 -2.86
N ALA A 692 23.18 -30.56 -2.89
CA ALA A 692 24.40 -30.57 -3.70
C ALA A 692 24.32 -31.66 -4.77
N ASP A 693 24.40 -31.27 -6.04
CA ASP A 693 24.24 -32.16 -7.22
C ASP A 693 23.04 -33.13 -7.13
N GLY A 694 21.95 -32.69 -6.48
CA GLY A 694 20.72 -33.47 -6.27
C GLY A 694 20.65 -34.22 -4.94
N TYR A 695 21.76 -34.39 -4.22
CA TYR A 695 21.78 -34.99 -2.88
C TYR A 695 21.39 -33.98 -1.81
N VAL A 696 20.59 -34.43 -0.83
CA VAL A 696 20.25 -33.64 0.36
C VAL A 696 21.19 -34.04 1.50
N LEU A 697 22.00 -33.09 1.93
CA LEU A 697 23.05 -33.26 2.93
C LEU A 697 22.79 -32.37 4.14
N GLY A 698 23.13 -32.87 5.32
CA GLY A 698 23.01 -32.16 6.59
C GLY A 698 22.21 -32.94 7.64
N PRO A 699 21.84 -32.28 8.76
CA PRO A 699 22.10 -30.87 9.03
C PRO A 699 23.58 -30.58 9.34
N PHE A 700 24.06 -29.42 8.93
CA PHE A 700 25.39 -28.90 9.26
C PHE A 700 25.26 -27.66 10.16
N ALA A 701 26.18 -27.52 11.13
CA ALA A 701 26.29 -26.30 11.91
C ALA A 701 27.24 -25.32 11.20
N CYS A 702 26.75 -24.12 10.91
CA CYS A 702 27.58 -23.04 10.38
C CYS A 702 28.64 -22.61 11.40
N ALA A 703 29.89 -22.47 10.96
CA ALA A 703 30.99 -21.95 11.78
C ALA A 703 31.85 -20.99 10.94
N GLY A 704 31.99 -19.74 11.39
CA GLY A 704 32.74 -18.71 10.68
C GLY A 704 32.23 -18.42 9.28
N GLY A 705 30.92 -18.60 9.04
CA GLY A 705 30.34 -18.51 7.69
C GLY A 705 30.75 -19.66 6.76
N SER A 706 31.03 -20.84 7.31
CA SER A 706 31.40 -22.03 6.55
C SER A 706 30.68 -23.30 7.01
N ILE A 707 30.53 -24.25 6.08
CA ILE A 707 30.09 -25.64 6.32
C ILE A 707 30.95 -26.60 5.51
N ALA A 708 31.13 -27.83 6.00
CA ALA A 708 31.88 -28.87 5.30
C ALA A 708 30.93 -30.00 4.88
N LEU A 709 30.79 -30.22 3.57
CA LEU A 709 29.94 -31.27 3.00
C LEU A 709 30.59 -32.66 3.04
N GLY A 710 31.91 -32.73 3.23
CA GLY A 710 32.68 -33.98 3.28
C GLY A 710 33.25 -34.41 1.93
N ASP A 711 32.48 -34.18 0.85
CA ASP A 711 32.85 -34.49 -0.53
C ASP A 711 32.76 -33.26 -1.44
N ALA A 712 33.47 -33.29 -2.57
CA ALA A 712 33.41 -32.24 -3.58
C ALA A 712 32.15 -32.38 -4.45
N TYR A 713 31.47 -31.26 -4.69
CA TYR A 713 30.28 -31.15 -5.55
C TYR A 713 30.44 -29.99 -6.54
N ALA A 714 29.74 -30.03 -7.66
CA ALA A 714 29.83 -28.96 -8.67
C ALA A 714 29.08 -27.69 -8.25
N ALA A 715 27.91 -27.87 -7.62
CA ALA A 715 27.12 -26.76 -7.07
C ALA A 715 26.30 -27.23 -5.87
N ALA A 716 26.08 -26.32 -4.93
CA ALA A 716 25.25 -26.56 -3.76
C ALA A 716 24.28 -25.41 -3.53
N LEU A 717 23.03 -25.76 -3.24
CA LEU A 717 22.02 -24.86 -2.73
C LEU A 717 22.01 -24.98 -1.20
N VAL A 718 22.39 -23.92 -0.48
CA VAL A 718 22.51 -23.95 0.99
C VAL A 718 21.46 -23.06 1.61
N GLY A 719 20.74 -23.57 2.61
CA GLY A 719 19.72 -22.80 3.31
C GLY A 719 19.23 -23.48 4.58
N ARG A 720 18.21 -22.90 5.18
CA ARG A 720 17.54 -23.42 6.36
C ARG A 720 16.36 -24.28 5.95
N TRP A 721 15.92 -25.15 6.84
CA TRP A 721 14.73 -25.96 6.61
C TRP A 721 13.91 -26.11 7.88
N ILE A 722 12.61 -26.31 7.69
CA ILE A 722 11.67 -26.66 8.75
C ILE A 722 10.70 -27.69 8.18
N ALA A 723 10.37 -28.70 8.98
CA ALA A 723 9.54 -29.79 8.52
C ALA A 723 8.11 -29.32 8.24
N PRO A 724 7.55 -29.57 7.03
CA PRO A 724 6.14 -29.40 6.79
C PRO A 724 5.34 -30.41 7.63
N ARG A 725 4.14 -30.06 8.09
CA ARG A 725 3.29 -30.90 8.92
C ARG A 725 1.83 -30.78 8.52
N PHE A 726 1.27 -31.91 8.10
CA PHE A 726 -0.16 -32.10 7.89
C PHE A 726 -0.70 -33.03 8.98
N GLU A 727 -1.82 -32.65 9.60
CA GLU A 727 -2.56 -33.51 10.53
C GLU A 727 -4.04 -33.49 10.19
N THR A 728 -4.63 -34.67 10.07
CA THR A 728 -6.03 -34.84 9.66
C THR A 728 -6.99 -34.49 10.79
N MET A 729 -8.23 -34.16 10.47
CA MET A 729 -9.28 -34.15 11.49
C MET A 729 -9.46 -35.54 12.13
N PRO A 730 -9.84 -35.61 13.42
CA PRO A 730 -10.07 -36.86 14.13
C PRO A 730 -11.09 -37.75 13.42
N GLN A 731 -10.76 -39.04 13.32
CA GLN A 731 -11.69 -40.04 12.82
C GLN A 731 -12.61 -40.52 13.95
N VAL A 732 -13.91 -40.58 13.66
CA VAL A 732 -14.95 -41.09 14.57
C VAL A 732 -15.92 -41.98 13.80
N LEU A 733 -16.58 -42.89 14.51
CA LEU A 733 -17.61 -43.76 13.92
C LEU A 733 -18.95 -43.03 13.95
N VAL A 734 -19.52 -42.76 12.77
CA VAL A 734 -20.89 -42.26 12.63
C VAL A 734 -21.79 -43.44 12.26
N THR A 735 -22.84 -43.69 13.03
CA THR A 735 -23.78 -44.79 12.77
C THR A 735 -24.78 -44.41 11.67
N GLY A 736 -25.54 -45.39 11.17
CA GLY A 736 -26.60 -45.12 10.19
C GLY A 736 -27.75 -44.25 10.72
N SER A 737 -27.83 -44.04 12.04
CA SER A 737 -28.78 -43.13 12.70
C SER A 737 -28.17 -41.73 12.97
N ASP A 738 -27.00 -41.43 12.39
CA ASP A 738 -26.24 -40.18 12.57
C ASP A 738 -25.73 -39.96 14.02
N GLU A 739 -25.65 -41.03 14.80
CA GLU A 739 -25.05 -40.99 16.14
C GLU A 739 -23.52 -41.09 16.03
N VAL A 740 -22.82 -40.20 16.74
CA VAL A 740 -21.35 -40.20 16.80
C VAL A 740 -20.89 -41.04 17.99
N VAL A 741 -20.21 -42.16 17.70
CA VAL A 741 -19.64 -43.03 18.73
C VAL A 741 -18.20 -42.60 19.01
N LEU A 742 -17.97 -42.08 20.21
CA LEU A 742 -16.65 -41.78 20.75
C LEU A 742 -16.15 -42.98 21.55
N ARG A 743 -15.13 -43.66 21.03
CA ARG A 743 -14.39 -44.70 21.77
C ARG A 743 -12.95 -44.74 21.29
N PRO A 744 -12.02 -45.32 22.07
CA PRO A 744 -10.65 -45.51 21.63
C PRO A 744 -10.59 -46.30 20.33
N GLY A 745 -10.07 -45.64 19.29
CA GLY A 745 -9.89 -46.22 17.97
C GLY A 745 -8.41 -46.34 17.61
N ARG A 746 -8.15 -46.87 16.42
CA ARG A 746 -6.81 -46.93 15.81
C ARG A 746 -6.88 -46.80 14.31
N ILE A 747 -6.05 -45.94 13.73
CA ILE A 747 -5.65 -46.02 12.33
C ILE A 747 -4.57 -47.09 12.23
N HIS A 748 -4.89 -48.24 11.64
CA HIS A 748 -3.96 -49.38 11.54
C HIS A 748 -3.19 -49.40 10.21
N THR A 749 -3.76 -48.79 9.18
CA THR A 749 -3.19 -48.71 7.84
C THR A 749 -3.51 -47.34 7.24
N LEU A 750 -2.52 -46.73 6.61
CA LEU A 750 -2.68 -45.49 5.85
C LEU A 750 -2.23 -45.73 4.40
N HIS A 751 -3.11 -45.47 3.45
CA HIS A 751 -2.77 -45.42 2.04
C HIS A 751 -2.53 -43.96 1.66
N VAL A 752 -1.33 -43.64 1.22
CA VAL A 752 -0.91 -42.28 0.83
C VAL A 752 -0.51 -42.29 -0.63
N ASN A 753 -1.29 -41.63 -1.48
CA ASN A 753 -0.98 -41.52 -2.90
C ASN A 753 -0.04 -40.33 -3.12
N ILE A 754 1.25 -40.59 -3.32
CA ILE A 754 2.25 -39.53 -3.53
C ILE A 754 2.44 -39.21 -5.02
N ALA A 755 2.90 -38.00 -5.28
CA ALA A 755 3.40 -37.57 -6.58
C ALA A 755 4.69 -36.78 -6.37
N ASP A 756 5.67 -36.95 -7.27
CA ASP A 756 6.89 -36.16 -7.33
C ASP A 756 7.55 -35.93 -5.95
N THR A 757 7.57 -36.97 -5.10
CA THR A 757 7.99 -36.89 -3.69
C THR A 757 9.29 -37.67 -3.48
N ASP A 758 10.24 -37.11 -2.73
CA ASP A 758 11.53 -37.75 -2.40
C ASP A 758 11.76 -37.90 -0.89
N SER A 759 10.91 -37.30 -0.05
CA SER A 759 10.99 -37.40 1.41
C SER A 759 9.59 -37.36 2.01
N ILE A 760 9.27 -38.35 2.84
CA ILE A 760 8.00 -38.44 3.56
C ILE A 760 8.15 -39.23 4.84
N ALA A 761 7.55 -38.72 5.91
CA ALA A 761 7.39 -39.42 7.18
C ALA A 761 5.91 -39.48 7.55
N VAL A 762 5.49 -40.63 8.08
CA VAL A 762 4.08 -40.92 8.37
C VAL A 762 3.93 -41.37 9.82
N GLY A 763 2.95 -40.79 10.52
CA GLY A 763 2.57 -41.17 11.88
C GLY A 763 1.05 -41.24 12.02
N ALA A 764 0.58 -41.85 13.12
CA ALA A 764 -0.84 -41.86 13.47
C ALA A 764 -1.06 -42.10 14.96
N ASN A 765 -2.28 -41.85 15.42
CA ASN A 765 -2.75 -42.17 16.78
C ASN A 765 -1.93 -41.51 17.91
N GLY A 766 -1.38 -40.33 17.66
CA GLY A 766 -0.58 -39.57 18.63
C GLY A 766 0.89 -40.01 18.73
N GLU A 767 1.30 -41.04 18.00
CA GLU A 767 2.69 -41.49 17.94
C GLU A 767 3.54 -40.59 17.02
N ALA A 768 4.85 -40.56 17.26
CA ALA A 768 5.78 -39.81 16.44
C ALA A 768 5.84 -40.36 15.00
N PRO A 769 5.85 -39.50 13.97
CA PRO A 769 6.01 -39.96 12.59
C PRO A 769 7.33 -40.70 12.35
N GLU A 770 7.27 -41.77 11.56
CA GLU A 770 8.43 -42.55 11.14
C GLU A 770 8.77 -42.24 9.68
N ASP A 771 10.07 -42.21 9.36
CA ASP A 771 10.53 -41.96 8.00
C ASP A 771 10.21 -43.17 7.13
N PHE A 772 9.67 -42.94 5.94
CA PHE A 772 9.36 -44.00 5.00
C PHE A 772 10.34 -43.96 3.83
N GLU A 773 11.20 -44.96 3.75
CA GLU A 773 12.21 -45.03 2.69
C GLU A 773 11.55 -45.24 1.32
N LEU A 774 11.87 -44.34 0.38
CA LEU A 774 11.29 -44.34 -0.96
C LEU A 774 12.17 -45.01 -2.02
N HIS A 775 13.40 -45.41 -1.65
CA HIS A 775 14.33 -46.13 -2.52
C HIS A 775 13.71 -47.43 -3.03
N ASP A 776 13.78 -47.63 -4.34
CA ASP A 776 13.40 -48.86 -5.00
C ASP A 776 14.68 -49.63 -5.39
N THR A 777 14.60 -50.96 -5.52
CA THR A 777 15.75 -51.82 -5.85
C THR A 777 16.40 -51.52 -7.20
N ASN A 778 15.72 -50.78 -8.08
CA ASN A 778 16.20 -50.40 -9.41
C ASN A 778 16.88 -49.03 -9.42
N ASP A 779 16.84 -48.29 -8.31
CA ASP A 779 17.50 -46.98 -8.21
C ASP A 779 19.02 -47.18 -8.25
N GLN A 780 19.70 -46.32 -9.00
CA GLN A 780 21.16 -46.34 -9.05
C GLN A 780 21.72 -45.88 -7.70
N VAL A 781 22.65 -46.65 -7.15
CA VAL A 781 23.27 -46.35 -5.84
C VAL A 781 24.14 -45.09 -5.90
N ASP A 782 24.75 -44.83 -7.06
CA ASP A 782 25.68 -43.71 -7.28
C ASP A 782 24.99 -42.46 -7.88
N ALA A 783 23.66 -42.35 -7.76
CA ALA A 783 22.90 -41.19 -8.24
C ALA A 783 21.92 -40.68 -7.17
N PRO A 784 21.53 -39.39 -7.21
CA PRO A 784 20.46 -38.87 -6.38
C PRO A 784 19.16 -39.65 -6.60
N MET A 785 18.40 -39.90 -5.53
CA MET A 785 17.13 -40.61 -5.64
C MET A 785 16.16 -39.80 -6.51
N PRO A 786 15.60 -40.40 -7.58
CA PRO A 786 14.57 -39.73 -8.37
C PRO A 786 13.29 -39.59 -7.54
N VAL A 787 12.56 -38.50 -7.77
CA VAL A 787 11.23 -38.28 -7.18
C VAL A 787 10.28 -39.44 -7.53
N LYS A 788 9.42 -39.81 -6.58
CA LYS A 788 8.54 -40.98 -6.70
C LYS A 788 7.07 -40.58 -6.81
N THR A 789 6.36 -41.32 -7.65
CA THR A 789 4.93 -41.18 -7.92
C THR A 789 4.29 -42.57 -7.81
N LYS A 790 3.80 -42.93 -6.61
CA LYS A 790 3.24 -44.25 -6.30
C LYS A 790 2.27 -44.21 -5.13
N LEU A 791 1.50 -45.28 -4.94
CA LEU A 791 0.68 -45.49 -3.75
C LEU A 791 1.53 -46.12 -2.65
N LEU A 792 1.70 -45.41 -1.53
CA LEU A 792 2.36 -45.95 -0.33
C LEU A 792 1.31 -46.58 0.58
N THR A 793 1.55 -47.81 1.02
CA THR A 793 0.71 -48.47 2.02
C THR A 793 1.51 -48.63 3.31
N VAL A 794 1.26 -47.73 4.26
CA VAL A 794 1.90 -47.73 5.57
C VAL A 794 1.07 -48.58 6.51
N THR A 795 1.67 -49.64 7.05
CA THR A 795 1.04 -50.54 8.02
C THR A 795 1.84 -50.54 9.32
N GLY A 796 1.29 -51.14 10.38
CA GLY A 796 2.01 -51.23 11.65
C GLY A 796 1.92 -49.97 12.52
N LEU A 797 1.16 -48.95 12.10
CA LEU A 797 0.90 -47.73 12.87
C LEU A 797 0.31 -48.07 14.24
N LEU A 798 1.09 -47.94 15.32
CA LEU A 798 0.71 -48.34 16.68
C LEU A 798 -0.17 -47.28 17.37
N GLY A 799 -0.50 -47.50 18.65
CA GLY A 799 -1.32 -46.60 19.46
C GLY A 799 -2.82 -46.86 19.37
N MET A 800 -3.54 -46.44 20.41
CA MET A 800 -4.99 -46.32 20.43
C MET A 800 -5.35 -45.04 21.17
N MET A 801 -6.24 -44.23 20.60
CA MET A 801 -6.72 -43.01 21.25
C MET A 801 -8.14 -42.70 20.80
N GLU A 802 -8.85 -41.91 21.59
CA GLU A 802 -10.10 -41.31 21.12
C GLU A 802 -9.79 -40.21 20.10
N GLY A 803 -10.53 -40.20 18.99
CA GLY A 803 -10.32 -39.23 17.92
C GLY A 803 -8.95 -39.38 17.24
N THR A 804 -8.67 -40.57 16.71
CA THR A 804 -7.40 -40.87 16.04
C THR A 804 -7.15 -39.97 14.85
N THR A 805 -5.93 -39.44 14.73
CA THR A 805 -5.46 -38.61 13.62
C THR A 805 -4.31 -39.29 12.89
N ALA A 806 -4.14 -38.97 11.60
CA ALA A 806 -2.96 -39.30 10.83
C ALA A 806 -2.11 -38.03 10.62
N VAL A 807 -0.79 -38.21 10.63
CA VAL A 807 0.20 -37.14 10.46
C VAL A 807 1.10 -37.47 9.29
N ILE A 808 1.26 -36.52 8.36
CA ILE A 808 2.23 -36.59 7.27
C ILE A 808 3.19 -35.42 7.41
N THR A 809 4.49 -35.71 7.42
CA THR A 809 5.57 -34.75 7.60
C THR A 809 6.82 -35.23 6.86
N GLN A 810 7.99 -34.73 7.24
CA GLN A 810 9.30 -35.14 6.73
C GLN A 810 10.31 -35.14 7.89
N LYS A 811 11.31 -36.03 7.87
CA LYS A 811 12.47 -35.97 8.79
C LYS A 811 13.70 -35.32 8.16
N ARG A 812 13.74 -35.23 6.84
CA ARG A 812 14.78 -34.57 6.05
C ARG A 812 14.14 -33.71 4.95
N PRO A 813 14.80 -32.64 4.50
CA PRO A 813 14.29 -31.80 3.43
C PRO A 813 14.05 -32.60 2.15
N GLY A 814 13.01 -32.22 1.41
CA GLY A 814 12.67 -32.85 0.15
C GLY A 814 11.36 -32.38 -0.44
N GLU A 815 11.09 -32.76 -1.67
CA GLU A 815 9.79 -32.62 -2.31
C GLU A 815 8.71 -33.47 -1.62
N LEU A 816 7.54 -32.86 -1.41
CA LEU A 816 6.38 -33.52 -0.82
C LEU A 816 5.10 -33.07 -1.52
N ARG A 817 4.41 -34.02 -2.14
CA ARG A 817 3.08 -33.83 -2.71
C ARG A 817 2.25 -35.09 -2.54
N VAL A 818 1.10 -34.93 -1.89
CA VAL A 818 0.14 -35.99 -1.59
C VAL A 818 -1.14 -35.71 -2.36
N ARG A 819 -1.55 -36.64 -3.21
CA ARG A 819 -2.73 -36.51 -4.07
C ARG A 819 -4.02 -36.87 -3.38
N ASP A 820 -3.98 -37.91 -2.56
CA ASP A 820 -5.11 -38.36 -1.74
C ASP A 820 -4.59 -39.24 -0.61
N ILE A 821 -5.42 -39.39 0.42
CA ILE A 821 -5.21 -40.32 1.52
C ILE A 821 -6.46 -41.17 1.75
N ALA A 822 -6.26 -42.43 2.11
CA ALA A 822 -7.30 -43.32 2.58
C ALA A 822 -6.84 -44.05 3.86
N MET A 823 -7.76 -44.17 4.83
CA MET A 823 -7.44 -44.68 6.17
C MET A 823 -8.16 -46.00 6.45
N GLY A 824 -7.39 -47.00 6.83
CA GLY A 824 -7.87 -48.22 7.47
C GLY A 824 -8.00 -47.98 8.97
N THR A 825 -9.24 -47.82 9.44
CA THR A 825 -9.53 -47.45 10.83
C THR A 825 -10.32 -48.52 11.56
N LYS A 826 -9.93 -48.78 12.81
CA LYS A 826 -10.72 -49.54 13.79
C LYS A 826 -11.29 -48.53 14.78
N LEU A 827 -12.46 -47.99 14.46
CA LEU A 827 -13.19 -46.99 15.25
C LEU A 827 -14.26 -47.62 16.10
#